data_AF-A0A3M6ULN7-F1
#
_entry.id   AF-A0A3M6ULN7-F1
#
_cell.length_a   1.000
_cell.length_b   1.000
_cell.length_c   1.000
_cell.angle_alpha   90.00
_cell.angle_beta   90.00
_cell.angle_gamma   90.00
#
_symmetry.space_group_name_H-M   'P 1'
#
loop_
_entity.id
_entity.type
_entity.pdbx_description
1 polymer ?
#
loop_
_entity_poly.entity_id
_entity_poly.type
_entity_poly.pdbx_seq_one_letter_code
_entity_poly.pdbx_strand_id
1 'polypeptide(L)'
;MSGSYPPPILPKPPVGLPFIAPKPNMPGQGVNASQSGSNSLEEKRQNGGSPSQRTDAEMFDLESEIARRTSQRKRPKVEYTEVDVKLANLTDEEMSDDEIIRTTTRASPVPPVMEAEEPREVEEEDDEEDVPEGLEGAAFQSRLPFDKMTSQEASCFPDVSQGPPPVQKQFLYIRNRMLQLWVENPRQQMTLEHAMSQMDPQNSDPKLAARVHAFLSRYGLINFGIYKVLKMPAALKKSPKVIVVGSGISGLAAARQLQSFGIEVTIVEARERVGGRVATFRKGQYIADLGAMVLTGLGGNPLTVLANQINMDLHKIRQKCPLYETHGKSGPLEKKANSRLAAVRVPKEKDEMVEREFNRLLEATSYLSHQIDFNYMNSKPVSLGHALELVIKMQERHVKEQQIEHAKKILNIQEQLKANLAQMVQTKEKVKQTHKEYQEALKVKEPRDVTSEFLVKSKLRDLNALCREYDEMAEEQLRIEERLEELEDNPPSDVYLSSRDRQILDWHFANLEFANATPLTSLSLKHWDQDDDFEFSGSHMTVRNGYSCLPAALAEGLDIRLNTAVRHVRYNRTGVEIVTQSTSKSSITTTQTFKGDAVLITLPLGVLKSHPSGVQFHPPLPEWKTAAIHRMGFGNLNKVVLCFDRVFWDPNTNLFGHVGSTTANRGELFLFWNLYKSPVLIALVAGEAANKLENVSDEIIVGSAIAVLKGIFGSSAVPQPKETVVTRWKSDEWSRGSYSFVAAGSSGNDYDLMASPVAPPPVSGMPPGNPAPPNPPRVFFAGEHTIRNYPATVHGALLSGLREAGRIADQFLGLPYEVNRIGQPPMTQA
;
A
#
# COMPACT_ATOMS: atom_id res chain seq x y z
N MET A 1 25.06 -41.77 -32.00
CA MET A 1 26.13 -41.43 -32.96
C MET A 1 26.79 -40.15 -32.49
N SER A 2 28.08 -39.96 -32.77
CA SER A 2 28.85 -38.79 -32.36
C SER A 2 28.62 -37.59 -33.28
N GLY A 3 28.62 -36.38 -32.71
CA GLY A 3 28.53 -35.11 -33.44
C GLY A 3 29.13 -33.99 -32.61
N SER A 4 30.31 -33.50 -33.00
CA SER A 4 31.08 -32.47 -32.29
C SER A 4 30.67 -31.06 -32.72
N TYR A 5 30.30 -30.21 -31.77
CA TYR A 5 30.07 -28.78 -32.01
C TYR A 5 31.37 -27.97 -31.87
N PRO A 6 31.58 -26.92 -32.70
CA PRO A 6 32.73 -26.01 -32.57
C PRO A 6 32.51 -24.98 -31.45
N PRO A 7 33.59 -24.40 -30.88
CA PRO A 7 33.50 -23.39 -29.83
C PRO A 7 33.08 -21.99 -30.36
N PRO A 8 32.47 -21.13 -29.52
CA PRO A 8 31.99 -19.81 -29.92
C PRO A 8 33.11 -18.78 -30.13
N ILE A 9 32.87 -17.83 -31.05
CA ILE A 9 33.80 -16.76 -31.41
C ILE A 9 33.56 -15.54 -30.50
N LEU A 10 34.60 -15.05 -29.83
CA LEU A 10 34.56 -13.79 -29.06
C LEU A 10 34.92 -12.58 -29.96
N PRO A 11 34.19 -11.45 -29.86
CA PRO A 11 34.52 -10.24 -30.59
C PRO A 11 35.78 -9.54 -30.03
N LYS A 12 36.59 -8.96 -30.93
CA LYS A 12 37.81 -8.20 -30.56
C LYS A 12 37.48 -6.76 -30.12
N PRO A 13 38.24 -6.17 -29.19
CA PRO A 13 38.14 -4.74 -28.86
C PRO A 13 38.75 -3.87 -29.98
N PRO A 14 38.27 -2.62 -30.17
CA PRO A 14 38.89 -1.63 -31.06
C PRO A 14 40.17 -1.03 -30.44
N VAL A 15 41.07 -0.51 -31.29
CA VAL A 15 42.41 -0.04 -30.89
C VAL A 15 42.74 1.33 -31.49
N GLY A 16 43.22 2.26 -30.64
CA GLY A 16 43.86 3.52 -31.05
C GLY A 16 42.90 4.67 -31.41
N LEU A 17 43.28 5.96 -31.35
CA LEU A 17 44.50 6.68 -30.95
C LEU A 17 44.11 8.19 -30.80
N PRO A 18 44.93 9.14 -30.29
CA PRO A 18 46.24 9.04 -29.60
C PRO A 18 46.30 9.77 -28.22
N PHE A 19 47.46 9.71 -27.55
CA PHE A 19 47.84 10.52 -26.38
C PHE A 19 48.45 11.87 -26.77
N ILE A 20 48.25 12.94 -25.96
CA ILE A 20 49.12 14.14 -25.88
C ILE A 20 49.23 14.61 -24.41
N ALA A 21 50.44 14.97 -23.96
CA ALA A 21 50.79 15.55 -22.65
C ALA A 21 52.26 16.03 -22.65
N PRO A 22 52.78 16.81 -21.66
CA PRO A 22 52.16 17.89 -20.85
C PRO A 22 53.10 19.13 -20.60
N LYS A 23 52.64 20.15 -19.82
CA LYS A 23 53.40 21.27 -19.17
C LYS A 23 53.93 22.39 -20.13
N PRO A 24 54.46 23.57 -19.67
CA PRO A 24 54.71 24.11 -18.30
C PRO A 24 54.17 25.55 -18.01
N ASN A 25 54.72 26.24 -16.98
CA ASN A 25 54.19 27.44 -16.26
C ASN A 25 54.68 28.85 -16.73
N MET A 26 53.81 29.89 -16.53
CA MET A 26 54.09 31.26 -15.98
C MET A 26 55.11 32.20 -16.72
N PRO A 27 55.36 33.50 -16.32
CA PRO A 27 54.80 34.33 -15.22
C PRO A 27 54.37 35.80 -15.53
N GLY A 28 53.65 36.43 -14.58
CA GLY A 28 53.63 37.89 -14.28
C GLY A 28 52.68 38.78 -15.11
N GLN A 29 52.06 39.86 -14.60
CA GLN A 29 51.94 40.45 -13.23
C GLN A 29 50.46 40.96 -13.06
N GLY A 30 49.98 41.87 -12.19
CA GLY A 30 50.48 42.82 -11.17
C GLY A 30 49.49 44.03 -11.08
N VAL A 31 49.37 44.87 -10.04
CA VAL A 31 49.91 44.98 -8.66
C VAL A 31 48.91 45.84 -7.80
N ASN A 32 48.93 45.75 -6.46
CA ASN A 32 48.09 46.47 -5.45
C ASN A 32 46.60 46.02 -5.38
N ALA A 33 45.98 45.73 -4.22
CA ALA A 33 45.96 46.32 -2.86
C ALA A 33 45.08 47.59 -2.75
N SER A 34 44.30 47.82 -1.68
CA SER A 34 44.35 47.31 -0.29
C SER A 34 42.99 47.33 0.44
N GLN A 35 42.85 46.55 1.54
CA GLN A 35 42.16 46.87 2.84
C GLN A 35 40.75 47.54 2.85
N SER A 36 39.88 47.41 3.87
CA SER A 36 39.66 46.49 5.01
C SER A 36 38.40 46.98 5.74
N GLY A 37 37.55 46.10 6.31
CA GLY A 37 36.45 46.57 7.17
C GLY A 37 35.48 45.48 7.60
N SER A 38 35.18 45.45 8.90
CA SER A 38 34.15 44.63 9.54
C SER A 38 33.12 45.53 10.24
N ASN A 39 31.99 44.93 10.68
CA ASN A 39 31.01 45.52 11.61
C ASN A 39 30.21 46.73 11.05
N SER A 40 29.03 47.10 11.57
CA SER A 40 28.00 46.40 12.37
C SER A 40 26.72 47.25 12.47
N LEU A 41 25.58 46.60 12.75
CA LEU A 41 24.45 47.08 13.56
C LEU A 41 23.88 48.52 13.41
N GLU A 42 22.59 48.54 13.05
CA GLU A 42 21.49 49.25 13.75
C GLU A 42 21.09 50.73 13.49
N GLU A 43 19.76 50.88 13.54
CA GLU A 43 18.88 52.05 13.75
C GLU A 43 19.16 53.44 13.12
N LYS A 44 18.19 53.94 12.33
CA LYS A 44 17.06 54.74 12.89
C LYS A 44 15.88 54.94 11.92
N ARG A 45 14.71 55.26 12.49
CA ARG A 45 13.41 55.47 11.79
C ARG A 45 13.19 56.96 11.50
N GLN A 46 12.47 57.31 10.41
CA GLN A 46 11.09 57.84 10.48
C GLN A 46 10.48 58.27 9.12
N ASN A 47 9.18 57.97 8.97
CA ASN A 47 8.09 58.67 8.27
C ASN A 47 8.24 59.14 6.80
N GLY A 48 7.30 58.71 5.93
CA GLY A 48 7.26 59.16 4.53
C GLY A 48 6.05 58.77 3.65
N GLY A 49 4.82 58.68 4.18
CA GLY A 49 3.59 58.66 3.36
C GLY A 49 3.18 57.34 2.68
N SER A 50 1.87 57.12 2.60
CA SER A 50 1.20 56.12 1.75
C SER A 50 0.17 56.86 0.86
N PRO A 51 -0.39 56.27 -0.24
CA PRO A 51 -1.25 55.08 -0.14
C PRO A 51 -1.11 54.02 -1.25
N SER A 52 -1.67 52.84 -0.94
CA SER A 52 -2.23 51.83 -1.87
C SER A 52 -1.34 51.28 -3.00
N GLN A 53 -0.69 50.14 -2.72
CA GLN A 53 -0.58 49.03 -3.67
C GLN A 53 -1.21 47.77 -3.02
N ARG A 54 -1.73 46.85 -3.84
CA ARG A 54 -2.14 45.50 -3.39
C ARG A 54 -0.93 44.58 -3.47
N THR A 55 -0.72 43.74 -2.47
CA THR A 55 0.40 42.79 -2.37
C THR A 55 -0.08 41.38 -2.07
N ASP A 56 0.18 40.44 -2.97
CA ASP A 56 0.76 39.10 -2.73
C ASP A 56 0.16 38.17 -1.65
N ALA A 57 -1.04 38.44 -1.16
CA ALA A 57 -1.68 37.67 -0.09
C ALA A 57 -2.15 36.25 -0.49
N GLU A 58 -2.36 35.99 -1.79
CA GLU A 58 -2.97 34.74 -2.27
C GLU A 58 -1.96 33.60 -2.51
N MET A 59 -0.64 33.86 -2.43
CA MET A 59 0.38 32.86 -2.75
C MET A 59 1.06 32.22 -1.52
N PHE A 60 1.00 32.86 -0.34
CA PHE A 60 1.62 32.36 0.89
C PHE A 60 0.72 31.44 1.73
N ASP A 61 -0.61 31.49 1.58
CA ASP A 61 -1.49 30.69 2.43
C ASP A 61 -1.53 29.21 2.02
N LEU A 62 -1.24 28.90 0.76
CA LEU A 62 -1.23 27.53 0.24
C LEU A 62 -0.11 26.67 0.85
N GLU A 63 1.06 27.26 1.15
CA GLU A 63 2.12 26.56 1.89
C GLU A 63 1.80 26.48 3.40
N SER A 64 1.11 27.49 3.95
CA SER A 64 0.61 27.52 5.33
C SER A 64 -0.37 26.38 5.62
N GLU A 65 -1.28 26.07 4.69
CA GLU A 65 -2.25 24.99 4.87
C GLU A 65 -1.65 23.58 4.70
N ILE A 66 -0.59 23.43 3.89
CA ILE A 66 0.17 22.17 3.78
C ILE A 66 0.89 21.87 5.11
N ALA A 67 1.53 22.87 5.72
CA ALA A 67 2.28 22.70 6.96
C ALA A 67 1.39 22.41 8.19
N ARG A 68 0.11 22.81 8.17
CA ARG A 68 -0.82 22.69 9.31
C ARG A 68 -1.63 21.39 9.35
N ARG A 69 -1.48 20.49 8.39
CA ARG A 69 -2.15 19.17 8.37
C ARG A 69 -1.31 18.05 9.00
N THR A 70 -0.57 18.36 10.05
CA THR A 70 0.02 17.36 10.96
C THR A 70 -1.05 16.83 11.93
N SER A 71 -2.11 16.21 11.41
CA SER A 71 -2.94 15.30 12.20
C SER A 71 -2.12 14.07 12.58
N GLN A 72 -2.49 13.39 13.67
CA GLN A 72 -1.88 12.12 14.05
C GLN A 72 -2.28 11.04 13.03
N ARG A 73 -1.42 10.84 12.01
CA ARG A 73 -1.53 9.74 11.06
C ARG A 73 -1.55 8.41 11.82
N LYS A 74 -2.41 7.47 11.41
CA LYS A 74 -2.24 6.05 11.83
C LYS A 74 -0.84 5.61 11.40
N ARG A 75 -0.21 4.72 12.17
CA ARG A 75 1.12 4.20 11.80
C ARG A 75 0.98 3.28 10.59
N PRO A 76 1.87 3.35 9.58
CA PRO A 76 1.83 2.43 8.46
C PRO A 76 2.21 1.02 8.93
N LYS A 77 1.19 0.19 9.14
CA LYS A 77 1.28 -1.22 9.54
C LYS A 77 0.51 -2.03 8.49
N VAL A 78 1.13 -3.07 7.96
CA VAL A 78 0.41 -4.06 7.15
C VAL A 78 -0.29 -4.98 8.14
N GLU A 79 -1.56 -4.71 8.43
CA GLU A 79 -2.33 -5.48 9.41
C GLU A 79 -2.74 -6.85 8.84
N TYR A 80 -1.95 -7.87 9.20
CA TYR A 80 -2.57 -9.10 9.67
C TYR A 80 -3.01 -8.82 11.12
N THR A 81 -4.24 -9.19 11.46
CA THR A 81 -4.79 -9.01 12.81
C THR A 81 -4.22 -10.07 13.75
N GLU A 82 -3.09 -9.76 14.40
CA GLU A 82 -2.54 -10.55 15.51
C GLU A 82 -3.49 -10.54 16.71
N VAL A 83 -3.86 -11.72 17.18
CA VAL A 83 -4.59 -11.94 18.45
C VAL A 83 -3.58 -11.99 19.61
N ASP A 84 -4.00 -11.52 20.78
CA ASP A 84 -3.30 -11.58 22.08
C ASP A 84 -1.98 -10.79 22.26
N VAL A 85 -2.12 -9.47 22.47
CA VAL A 85 -1.13 -8.67 23.23
C VAL A 85 -1.77 -8.16 24.53
N LYS A 86 -2.18 -9.08 25.41
CA LYS A 86 -2.77 -8.74 26.73
C LYS A 86 -2.37 -9.66 27.89
N LEU A 87 -1.28 -10.44 27.76
CA LEU A 87 -0.77 -11.32 28.82
C LEU A 87 0.77 -11.28 29.00
N ALA A 88 1.39 -10.13 28.75
CA ALA A 88 2.85 -9.94 28.82
C ALA A 88 3.30 -8.78 29.75
N ASN A 89 2.44 -8.35 30.68
CA ASN A 89 2.71 -7.29 31.66
C ASN A 89 2.09 -7.61 33.03
N LEU A 90 2.55 -8.69 33.65
CA LEU A 90 2.48 -8.91 35.10
C LEU A 90 3.88 -9.33 35.55
N THR A 91 4.35 -8.72 36.64
CA THR A 91 5.71 -8.90 37.20
C THR A 91 5.78 -10.09 38.13
N ASP A 92 6.92 -10.78 38.15
CA ASP A 92 7.21 -11.87 39.09
C ASP A 92 7.38 -11.36 40.55
N GLU A 93 6.32 -11.41 41.35
CA GLU A 93 6.42 -11.43 42.83
C GLU A 93 5.35 -12.37 43.44
N GLU A 94 5.81 -13.30 44.29
CA GLU A 94 5.10 -14.10 45.34
C GLU A 94 3.76 -14.81 44.98
N MET A 95 3.64 -16.15 45.05
CA MET A 95 3.61 -16.92 46.32
C MET A 95 3.73 -18.46 46.13
N SER A 96 3.78 -19.18 47.26
CA SER A 96 4.19 -20.58 47.44
C SER A 96 3.22 -21.70 47.02
N ASP A 97 3.75 -22.94 46.97
CA ASP A 97 3.01 -24.20 46.96
C ASP A 97 1.98 -24.32 48.09
N ASP A 98 0.89 -25.09 47.86
CA ASP A 98 0.50 -26.17 48.80
C ASP A 98 -0.50 -27.22 48.23
N GLU A 99 -0.60 -28.33 48.96
CA GLU A 99 -1.52 -29.49 48.97
C GLU A 99 -3.01 -29.39 48.48
N ILE A 100 -3.80 -30.46 48.21
CA ILE A 100 -3.60 -31.88 47.78
C ILE A 100 -4.99 -32.58 47.50
N ILE A 101 -5.01 -33.62 46.65
CA ILE A 101 -5.98 -34.76 46.49
C ILE A 101 -7.48 -34.65 46.93
N ARG A 102 -8.41 -34.92 45.99
CA ARG A 102 -9.64 -35.78 46.08
C ARG A 102 -10.45 -35.70 44.75
N THR A 103 -11.19 -36.69 44.23
CA THR A 103 -11.56 -38.07 44.67
C THR A 103 -11.70 -39.04 43.46
N THR A 104 -11.96 -40.33 43.71
CA THR A 104 -11.86 -41.45 42.74
C THR A 104 -13.19 -42.01 42.17
N THR A 105 -13.05 -42.73 41.04
CA THR A 105 -13.87 -43.87 40.55
C THR A 105 -15.37 -43.72 40.20
N ARG A 106 -15.71 -43.99 38.92
CA ARG A 106 -16.45 -45.21 38.50
C ARG A 106 -16.32 -45.46 36.98
N ALA A 107 -16.75 -46.60 36.47
CA ALA A 107 -16.60 -46.99 35.06
C ALA A 107 -17.85 -47.68 34.47
N SER A 108 -18.15 -47.36 33.19
CA SER A 108 -18.96 -48.10 32.19
C SER A 108 -20.45 -48.39 32.50
N PRO A 109 -21.38 -48.27 31.52
CA PRO A 109 -21.29 -48.91 30.20
C PRO A 109 -21.74 -48.10 28.95
N VAL A 110 -21.54 -48.72 27.78
CA VAL A 110 -22.00 -48.37 26.41
C VAL A 110 -23.19 -49.30 26.09
N PRO A 111 -24.27 -48.97 25.32
CA PRO A 111 -24.39 -48.24 24.02
C PRO A 111 -25.51 -47.16 24.02
N PRO A 112 -25.99 -46.56 22.88
CA PRO A 112 -25.70 -46.80 21.45
C PRO A 112 -25.26 -45.56 20.63
N VAL A 113 -25.13 -45.78 19.31
CA VAL A 113 -24.77 -44.76 18.29
C VAL A 113 -25.86 -43.69 18.17
N MET A 114 -25.43 -42.42 18.20
CA MET A 114 -26.15 -41.28 17.63
C MET A 114 -25.22 -40.52 16.68
N GLU A 115 -25.79 -39.64 15.86
CA GLU A 115 -25.11 -38.98 14.75
C GLU A 115 -24.00 -38.03 15.24
N ALA A 116 -22.95 -37.88 14.43
CA ALA A 116 -21.86 -36.96 14.75
C ALA A 116 -22.33 -35.52 14.51
N GLU A 117 -22.65 -34.80 15.58
CA GLU A 117 -22.75 -33.35 15.53
C GLU A 117 -21.42 -32.78 15.02
N GLU A 118 -21.48 -31.84 14.07
CA GLU A 118 -20.30 -31.12 13.62
C GLU A 118 -19.69 -30.37 14.82
N PRO A 119 -18.36 -30.43 15.03
CA PRO A 119 -17.73 -29.59 16.04
C PRO A 119 -18.04 -28.14 15.69
N ARG A 120 -18.74 -27.43 16.57
CA ARG A 120 -18.87 -25.98 16.45
C ARG A 120 -17.46 -25.40 16.50
N GLU A 121 -16.96 -24.91 15.37
CA GLU A 121 -15.75 -24.09 15.35
C GLU A 121 -16.01 -22.95 16.36
N VAL A 122 -15.07 -22.73 17.28
CA VAL A 122 -15.07 -21.47 18.02
C VAL A 122 -14.80 -20.41 16.99
N GLU A 123 -15.82 -19.62 16.66
CA GLU A 123 -15.64 -18.45 15.80
C GLU A 123 -14.62 -17.56 16.51
N GLU A 124 -13.49 -17.31 15.85
CA GLU A 124 -12.48 -16.36 16.34
C GLU A 124 -13.23 -15.02 16.49
N GLU A 125 -13.28 -14.46 17.71
CA GLU A 125 -13.97 -13.18 17.98
C GLU A 125 -13.25 -12.06 17.23
N ASP A 126 -13.64 -11.85 15.98
CA ASP A 126 -13.27 -10.68 15.21
C ASP A 126 -13.75 -9.43 15.94
N ASP A 127 -12.87 -8.47 16.18
CA ASP A 127 -13.27 -7.11 16.54
C ASP A 127 -14.14 -6.54 15.40
N GLU A 128 -15.46 -6.59 15.55
CA GLU A 128 -16.38 -5.77 14.76
C GLU A 128 -16.12 -4.31 15.16
N GLU A 129 -15.18 -3.64 14.46
CA GLU A 129 -14.93 -2.21 14.58
C GLU A 129 -16.26 -1.45 14.63
N ASP A 130 -16.55 -0.73 15.73
CA ASP A 130 -17.82 -0.02 15.99
C ASP A 130 -18.29 0.78 14.75
N VAL A 131 -19.08 0.14 13.87
CA VAL A 131 -19.64 0.80 12.69
C VAL A 131 -20.74 1.72 13.21
N PRO A 132 -20.63 3.05 13.06
CA PRO A 132 -21.60 3.94 13.68
C PRO A 132 -23.01 3.67 13.15
N GLU A 133 -24.03 3.81 14.00
CA GLU A 133 -25.41 3.53 13.62
C GLU A 133 -26.17 4.79 13.14
N GLY A 134 -27.37 4.57 12.58
CA GLY A 134 -28.35 5.62 12.28
C GLY A 134 -27.82 6.73 11.37
N LEU A 135 -27.93 7.99 11.83
CA LEU A 135 -27.52 9.16 11.05
C LEU A 135 -26.01 9.31 10.91
N GLU A 136 -25.24 8.84 11.89
CA GLU A 136 -23.77 8.87 11.86
C GLU A 136 -23.24 7.76 10.94
N GLY A 137 -23.81 6.56 11.06
CA GLY A 137 -23.57 5.45 10.14
C GLY A 137 -23.88 5.78 8.69
N ALA A 138 -24.97 6.48 8.44
CA ALA A 138 -25.33 6.94 7.10
C ALA A 138 -24.30 7.92 6.49
N ALA A 139 -23.73 8.81 7.31
CA ALA A 139 -22.67 9.72 6.88
C ALA A 139 -21.35 8.95 6.65
N PHE A 140 -20.97 8.08 7.58
CA PHE A 140 -19.81 7.19 7.50
C PHE A 140 -19.85 6.29 6.24
N GLN A 141 -20.95 5.57 6.00
CA GLN A 141 -21.16 4.73 4.81
C GLN A 141 -21.13 5.55 3.49
N SER A 142 -21.34 6.85 3.59
CA SER A 142 -21.27 7.81 2.48
C SER A 142 -19.91 8.49 2.32
N ARG A 143 -18.95 8.22 3.23
CA ARG A 143 -17.61 8.84 3.33
C ARG A 143 -17.69 10.35 3.58
N LEU A 144 -18.60 10.76 4.47
CA LEU A 144 -18.85 12.15 4.84
C LEU A 144 -18.76 12.34 6.36
N PRO A 145 -18.18 13.44 6.87
CA PRO A 145 -18.17 13.74 8.30
C PRO A 145 -19.60 14.05 8.78
N PHE A 146 -20.06 13.35 9.81
CA PHE A 146 -21.43 13.45 10.33
C PHE A 146 -21.83 14.87 10.78
N ASP A 147 -20.90 15.56 11.45
CA ASP A 147 -21.10 16.82 12.18
C ASP A 147 -20.71 18.08 11.39
N LYS A 148 -20.13 17.92 10.18
CA LYS A 148 -19.50 19.00 9.42
C LYS A 148 -19.82 18.95 7.93
N MET A 149 -19.78 20.12 7.28
CA MET A 149 -19.83 20.24 5.82
C MET A 149 -18.44 20.03 5.22
N THR A 150 -18.36 19.24 4.16
CA THR A 150 -17.20 19.12 3.27
C THR A 150 -17.00 20.37 2.41
N SER A 151 -15.82 20.52 1.82
CA SER A 151 -15.51 21.61 0.88
C SER A 151 -16.44 21.64 -0.34
N GLN A 152 -16.91 20.48 -0.82
CA GLN A 152 -17.82 20.37 -1.95
C GLN A 152 -19.23 20.84 -1.58
N GLU A 153 -19.72 20.49 -0.39
CA GLU A 153 -20.99 20.99 0.14
C GLU A 153 -20.91 22.49 0.39
N ALA A 154 -19.82 22.99 0.98
CA ALA A 154 -19.61 24.42 1.21
C ALA A 154 -19.59 25.23 -0.10
N SER A 155 -18.99 24.70 -1.18
CA SER A 155 -19.02 25.37 -2.49
C SER A 155 -20.38 25.32 -3.19
N CYS A 156 -21.19 24.29 -2.92
CA CYS A 156 -22.54 24.15 -3.51
C CYS A 156 -23.64 24.87 -2.71
N PHE A 157 -23.37 25.14 -1.42
CA PHE A 157 -24.28 25.79 -0.48
C PHE A 157 -23.54 26.91 0.30
N PRO A 158 -23.00 27.93 -0.39
CA PRO A 158 -22.25 29.02 0.27
C PRO A 158 -23.13 29.80 1.26
N ASP A 159 -24.43 29.89 0.99
CA ASP A 159 -25.45 30.48 1.85
C ASP A 159 -25.69 29.70 3.15
N VAL A 160 -25.40 28.39 3.16
CA VAL A 160 -25.46 27.54 4.36
C VAL A 160 -24.13 27.59 5.10
N SER A 161 -23.01 27.41 4.41
CA SER A 161 -21.69 27.33 5.05
C SER A 161 -21.19 28.67 5.61
N GLN A 162 -21.63 29.80 5.03
CA GLN A 162 -21.43 31.15 5.59
C GLN A 162 -22.61 31.58 6.48
N GLY A 163 -23.69 30.78 6.52
CA GLY A 163 -24.85 30.99 7.37
C GLY A 163 -24.61 30.62 8.83
N PRO A 164 -25.54 30.98 9.75
CA PRO A 164 -25.36 30.77 11.17
C PRO A 164 -25.48 29.27 11.55
N PRO A 165 -24.87 28.81 12.67
CA PRO A 165 -24.79 27.41 13.04
C PRO A 165 -26.12 26.60 13.04
N PRO A 166 -27.30 27.15 13.38
CA PRO A 166 -28.56 26.41 13.25
C PRO A 166 -28.87 25.96 11.82
N VAL A 167 -28.57 26.79 10.81
CA VAL A 167 -28.80 26.47 9.39
C VAL A 167 -27.83 25.38 8.91
N GLN A 168 -26.58 25.42 9.39
CA GLN A 168 -25.59 24.36 9.15
C GLN A 168 -26.06 23.04 9.77
N LYS A 169 -26.49 23.04 11.04
CA LYS A 169 -27.05 21.84 11.70
C LYS A 169 -28.29 21.29 10.97
N GLN A 170 -29.15 22.17 10.46
CA GLN A 170 -30.33 21.77 9.68
C GLN A 170 -29.93 21.08 8.37
N PHE A 171 -28.98 21.64 7.62
CA PHE A 171 -28.42 21.00 6.42
C PHE A 171 -27.84 19.61 6.73
N LEU A 172 -27.06 19.49 7.80
CA LEU A 172 -26.43 18.22 8.20
C LEU A 172 -27.47 17.17 8.58
N TYR A 173 -28.50 17.52 9.34
CA TYR A 173 -29.62 16.62 9.67
C TYR A 173 -30.33 16.12 8.40
N ILE A 174 -30.78 17.04 7.53
CA ILE A 174 -31.47 16.72 6.27
C ILE A 174 -30.61 15.80 5.41
N ARG A 175 -29.31 16.12 5.26
CA ARG A 175 -28.34 15.31 4.53
C ARG A 175 -28.23 13.91 5.11
N ASN A 176 -27.89 13.80 6.40
CA ASN A 176 -27.63 12.51 7.05
C ASN A 176 -28.88 11.61 7.01
N ARG A 177 -30.08 12.19 7.19
CA ARG A 177 -31.35 11.44 7.12
C ARG A 177 -31.69 11.00 5.70
N MET A 178 -31.37 11.79 4.67
CA MET A 178 -31.49 11.39 3.26
C MET A 178 -30.49 10.28 2.88
N LEU A 179 -29.25 10.34 3.38
CA LEU A 179 -28.28 9.26 3.19
C LEU A 179 -28.76 7.96 3.87
N GLN A 180 -29.30 8.07 5.09
CA GLN A 180 -29.81 6.93 5.86
C GLN A 180 -30.92 6.20 5.11
N LEU A 181 -31.96 6.94 4.69
CA LEU A 181 -33.10 6.40 3.94
C LEU A 181 -32.69 5.72 2.61
N TRP A 182 -31.62 6.19 1.98
CA TRP A 182 -31.06 5.54 0.78
C TRP A 182 -30.27 4.26 1.11
N VAL A 183 -29.46 4.26 2.18
CA VAL A 183 -28.68 3.08 2.61
C VAL A 183 -29.60 1.98 3.17
N GLU A 184 -30.70 2.35 3.82
CA GLU A 184 -31.74 1.43 4.32
C GLU A 184 -32.52 0.73 3.18
N ASN A 185 -32.72 1.37 2.03
CA ASN A 185 -33.41 0.78 0.87
C ASN A 185 -32.84 1.21 -0.49
N PRO A 186 -31.63 0.77 -0.85
CA PRO A 186 -30.96 1.20 -2.08
C PRO A 186 -31.54 0.55 -3.34
N ARG A 187 -32.51 -0.35 -3.21
CA ARG A 187 -33.18 -1.04 -4.34
C ARG A 187 -34.26 -0.18 -5.00
N GLN A 188 -34.62 0.97 -4.44
CA GLN A 188 -35.69 1.83 -4.92
C GLN A 188 -35.24 3.29 -4.95
N GLN A 189 -35.66 4.05 -5.98
CA GLN A 189 -35.36 5.48 -6.07
C GLN A 189 -35.92 6.23 -4.86
N MET A 190 -35.05 6.85 -4.07
CA MET A 190 -35.48 7.77 -3.02
C MET A 190 -35.86 9.10 -3.67
N THR A 191 -37.17 9.37 -3.75
CA THR A 191 -37.69 10.66 -4.23
C THR A 191 -37.76 11.69 -3.10
N LEU A 192 -37.79 12.98 -3.45
CA LEU A 192 -37.91 14.06 -2.47
C LEU A 192 -39.22 13.95 -1.67
N GLU A 193 -40.32 13.54 -2.31
CA GLU A 193 -41.63 13.37 -1.67
C GLU A 193 -41.60 12.26 -0.61
N HIS A 194 -40.89 11.16 -0.88
CA HIS A 194 -40.68 10.11 0.12
C HIS A 194 -39.75 10.57 1.25
N ALA A 195 -38.62 11.21 0.93
CA ALA A 195 -37.70 11.71 1.95
C ALA A 195 -38.40 12.71 2.89
N MET A 196 -39.16 13.67 2.35
CA MET A 196 -39.93 14.63 3.15
C MET A 196 -40.98 13.99 4.06
N SER A 197 -41.52 12.81 3.72
CA SER A 197 -42.47 12.10 4.59
C SER A 197 -41.82 11.33 5.73
N GLN A 198 -40.49 11.23 5.76
CA GLN A 198 -39.69 10.45 6.72
C GLN A 198 -38.68 11.30 7.53
N MET A 199 -38.82 12.63 7.46
CA MET A 199 -38.05 13.62 8.22
C MET A 199 -38.95 14.43 9.15
N ASP A 200 -38.40 14.95 10.25
CA ASP A 200 -39.13 15.84 11.16
C ASP A 200 -39.38 17.22 10.50
N PRO A 201 -40.64 17.67 10.36
CA PRO A 201 -40.98 18.98 9.82
C PRO A 201 -40.36 20.17 10.58
N GLN A 202 -40.11 20.05 11.89
CA GLN A 202 -39.49 21.13 12.67
C GLN A 202 -38.01 21.32 12.29
N ASN A 203 -37.35 20.25 11.88
CA ASN A 203 -35.94 20.22 11.49
C ASN A 203 -35.72 20.24 9.97
N SER A 204 -36.77 20.43 9.14
CA SER A 204 -36.69 20.26 7.68
C SER A 204 -37.37 21.37 6.87
N ASP A 205 -36.64 22.43 6.50
CA ASP A 205 -37.12 23.40 5.49
C ASP A 205 -37.27 22.71 4.12
N PRO A 206 -38.46 22.72 3.49
CA PRO A 206 -38.67 22.06 2.20
C PRO A 206 -37.81 22.60 1.05
N LYS A 207 -37.37 23.87 1.08
CA LYS A 207 -36.52 24.44 0.02
C LYS A 207 -35.07 23.95 0.16
N LEU A 208 -34.53 23.95 1.37
CA LEU A 208 -33.22 23.38 1.69
C LEU A 208 -33.22 21.86 1.39
N ALA A 209 -34.25 21.14 1.82
CA ALA A 209 -34.40 19.71 1.53
C ALA A 209 -34.44 19.40 0.03
N ALA A 210 -35.15 20.20 -0.78
CA ALA A 210 -35.13 20.05 -2.23
C ALA A 210 -33.72 20.22 -2.84
N ARG A 211 -32.95 21.19 -2.34
CA ARG A 211 -31.56 21.42 -2.78
C ARG A 211 -30.62 20.30 -2.33
N VAL A 212 -30.72 19.84 -1.09
CA VAL A 212 -29.90 18.72 -0.56
C VAL A 212 -30.19 17.44 -1.34
N HIS A 213 -31.46 17.08 -1.55
CA HIS A 213 -31.85 15.92 -2.38
C HIS A 213 -31.28 16.00 -3.80
N ALA A 214 -31.36 17.18 -4.42
CA ALA A 214 -30.84 17.41 -5.76
C ALA A 214 -29.30 17.31 -5.83
N PHE A 215 -28.59 17.84 -4.83
CA PHE A 215 -27.13 17.73 -4.71
C PHE A 215 -26.68 16.27 -4.49
N LEU A 216 -27.27 15.58 -3.51
CA LEU A 216 -26.94 14.19 -3.21
C LEU A 216 -27.20 13.26 -4.41
N SER A 217 -28.30 13.49 -5.14
CA SER A 217 -28.61 12.75 -6.37
C SER A 217 -27.65 13.10 -7.52
N ARG A 218 -27.29 14.39 -7.68
CA ARG A 218 -26.39 14.88 -8.73
C ARG A 218 -24.99 14.27 -8.64
N TYR A 219 -24.46 14.13 -7.42
CA TYR A 219 -23.13 13.55 -7.20
C TYR A 219 -23.13 12.05 -6.87
N GLY A 220 -24.28 11.37 -6.93
CA GLY A 220 -24.37 9.93 -6.75
C GLY A 220 -24.09 9.45 -5.32
N LEU A 221 -24.41 10.27 -4.32
CA LEU A 221 -24.41 9.86 -2.91
C LEU A 221 -25.69 9.11 -2.54
N ILE A 222 -26.78 9.42 -3.24
CA ILE A 222 -28.06 8.68 -3.29
C ILE A 222 -28.44 8.41 -4.74
N ASN A 223 -29.43 7.54 -4.99
CA ASN A 223 -29.96 7.30 -6.34
C ASN A 223 -28.85 6.94 -7.36
N PHE A 224 -27.96 6.03 -6.98
CA PHE A 224 -26.87 5.54 -7.82
C PHE A 224 -26.94 4.01 -7.99
N GLY A 225 -26.30 3.51 -9.05
CA GLY A 225 -26.28 2.07 -9.34
C GLY A 225 -27.60 1.56 -9.93
N ILE A 226 -28.12 0.47 -9.38
CA ILE A 226 -29.20 -0.36 -9.95
C ILE A 226 -30.39 -0.38 -8.99
N TYR A 227 -31.36 0.48 -9.26
CA TYR A 227 -32.53 0.68 -8.41
C TYR A 227 -33.80 0.85 -9.26
N LYS A 228 -34.95 0.49 -8.67
CA LYS A 228 -36.27 0.68 -9.28
C LYS A 228 -36.58 2.18 -9.36
N VAL A 229 -36.59 2.71 -10.58
CA VAL A 229 -37.03 4.10 -10.85
C VAL A 229 -38.54 4.21 -10.65
N LEU A 230 -38.96 5.19 -9.86
CA LEU A 230 -40.37 5.52 -9.57
C LEU A 230 -40.84 6.74 -10.37
N LYS A 231 -39.95 7.74 -10.51
CA LYS A 231 -40.20 9.04 -11.13
C LYS A 231 -39.09 9.30 -12.14
N MET A 232 -39.42 9.12 -13.42
CA MET A 232 -38.51 9.42 -14.53
C MET A 232 -38.18 10.93 -14.57
N PRO A 233 -36.98 11.32 -15.03
CA PRO A 233 -36.69 12.72 -15.32
C PRO A 233 -37.63 13.25 -16.40
N ALA A 234 -37.97 14.53 -16.34
CA ALA A 234 -38.76 15.18 -17.39
C ALA A 234 -37.97 15.20 -18.70
N ALA A 235 -38.61 14.84 -19.82
CA ALA A 235 -37.95 14.77 -21.11
C ALA A 235 -37.36 16.12 -21.53
N LEU A 236 -36.03 16.15 -21.77
CA LEU A 236 -35.33 17.35 -22.23
C LEU A 236 -35.75 17.67 -23.67
N LYS A 237 -36.13 18.93 -23.94
CA LYS A 237 -36.48 19.41 -25.30
C LYS A 237 -35.36 19.17 -26.33
N LYS A 238 -34.11 19.17 -25.84
CA LYS A 238 -32.91 18.75 -26.55
C LYS A 238 -31.98 18.15 -25.49
N SER A 239 -31.72 16.86 -25.56
CA SER A 239 -30.79 16.21 -24.64
C SER A 239 -29.34 16.49 -25.08
N PRO A 240 -28.41 16.82 -24.15
CA PRO A 240 -26.98 16.81 -24.45
C PRO A 240 -26.51 15.40 -24.79
N LYS A 241 -25.55 15.25 -25.71
CA LYS A 241 -24.99 13.93 -26.07
C LYS A 241 -23.57 13.74 -25.57
N VAL A 242 -23.35 12.70 -24.76
CA VAL A 242 -22.04 12.36 -24.18
C VAL A 242 -21.55 11.02 -24.74
N ILE A 243 -20.30 10.99 -25.21
CA ILE A 243 -19.63 9.74 -25.60
C ILE A 243 -18.73 9.27 -24.45
N VAL A 244 -18.92 8.05 -23.98
CA VAL A 244 -18.06 7.46 -22.93
C VAL A 244 -17.06 6.49 -23.58
N VAL A 245 -15.77 6.68 -23.32
CA VAL A 245 -14.71 5.84 -23.88
C VAL A 245 -14.27 4.83 -22.82
N GLY A 246 -14.62 3.57 -23.04
CA GLY A 246 -14.42 2.44 -22.12
C GLY A 246 -15.69 2.08 -21.34
N SER A 247 -15.98 0.78 -21.25
CA SER A 247 -17.09 0.20 -20.48
C SER A 247 -16.61 -0.49 -19.20
N GLY A 248 -15.52 0.03 -18.62
CA GLY A 248 -15.11 -0.28 -17.24
C GLY A 248 -16.09 0.30 -16.22
N ILE A 249 -15.90 -0.03 -14.94
CA ILE A 249 -16.80 0.36 -13.85
C ILE A 249 -17.04 1.88 -13.79
N SER A 250 -16.01 2.70 -14.01
CA SER A 250 -16.12 4.16 -14.09
C SER A 250 -17.00 4.63 -15.24
N GLY A 251 -16.82 4.07 -16.44
CA GLY A 251 -17.62 4.41 -17.63
C GLY A 251 -19.08 3.99 -17.50
N LEU A 252 -19.34 2.78 -16.98
CA LEU A 252 -20.69 2.27 -16.73
C LEU A 252 -21.42 3.08 -15.65
N ALA A 253 -20.76 3.37 -14.53
CA ALA A 253 -21.31 4.19 -13.45
C ALA A 253 -21.66 5.60 -13.92
N ALA A 254 -20.76 6.24 -14.67
CA ALA A 254 -21.01 7.54 -15.25
C ALA A 254 -22.19 7.52 -16.24
N ALA A 255 -22.23 6.51 -17.12
CA ALA A 255 -23.28 6.37 -18.11
C ALA A 255 -24.67 6.17 -17.48
N ARG A 256 -24.80 5.36 -16.40
CA ARG A 256 -26.07 5.22 -15.66
C ARG A 256 -26.53 6.52 -15.02
N GLN A 257 -25.64 7.29 -14.37
CA GLN A 257 -26.02 8.59 -13.79
C GLN A 257 -26.38 9.62 -14.86
N LEU A 258 -25.60 9.72 -15.94
CA LEU A 258 -25.93 10.63 -17.06
C LEU A 258 -27.30 10.27 -17.67
N GLN A 259 -27.57 8.99 -17.90
CA GLN A 259 -28.88 8.51 -18.38
C GLN A 259 -30.01 8.82 -17.37
N SER A 260 -29.78 8.66 -16.06
CA SER A 260 -30.79 8.98 -15.03
C SER A 260 -31.04 10.49 -14.88
N PHE A 261 -30.10 11.33 -15.32
CA PHE A 261 -30.28 12.78 -15.51
C PHE A 261 -30.90 13.17 -16.87
N GLY A 262 -31.21 12.19 -17.74
CA GLY A 262 -31.83 12.41 -19.05
C GLY A 262 -30.88 12.79 -20.19
N ILE A 263 -29.57 12.65 -20.00
CA ILE A 263 -28.52 12.90 -21.00
C ILE A 263 -28.42 11.70 -21.96
N GLU A 264 -28.24 11.95 -23.26
CA GLU A 264 -28.03 10.89 -24.25
C GLU A 264 -26.59 10.35 -24.14
N VAL A 265 -26.43 9.05 -23.88
CA VAL A 265 -25.11 8.43 -23.70
C VAL A 265 -24.91 7.27 -24.68
N THR A 266 -23.77 7.30 -25.38
CA THR A 266 -23.24 6.12 -26.10
C THR A 266 -21.86 5.76 -25.53
N ILE A 267 -21.66 4.51 -25.13
CA ILE A 267 -20.36 3.98 -24.72
C ILE A 267 -19.68 3.31 -25.91
N VAL A 268 -18.38 3.55 -26.09
CA VAL A 268 -17.53 2.81 -27.03
C VAL A 268 -16.47 1.99 -26.28
N GLU A 269 -16.37 0.70 -26.60
CA GLU A 269 -15.52 -0.28 -25.92
C GLU A 269 -14.70 -1.07 -26.95
N ALA A 270 -13.40 -1.19 -26.73
CA ALA A 270 -12.48 -1.89 -27.65
C ALA A 270 -12.60 -3.42 -27.58
N ARG A 271 -13.03 -3.96 -26.43
CA ARG A 271 -13.21 -5.39 -26.18
C ARG A 271 -14.57 -5.92 -26.67
N GLU A 272 -14.68 -7.24 -26.73
CA GLU A 272 -15.94 -7.97 -26.95
C GLU A 272 -16.81 -8.11 -25.68
N ARG A 273 -16.44 -7.43 -24.58
CA ARG A 273 -17.12 -7.51 -23.26
C ARG A 273 -17.00 -6.22 -22.46
N VAL A 274 -17.91 -6.04 -21.52
CA VAL A 274 -17.85 -4.96 -20.51
C VAL A 274 -16.90 -5.27 -19.35
N GLY A 275 -16.73 -4.31 -18.44
CA GLY A 275 -16.02 -4.44 -17.16
C GLY A 275 -14.52 -4.12 -17.22
N GLY A 276 -13.89 -4.24 -18.39
CA GLY A 276 -12.47 -3.91 -18.57
C GLY A 276 -11.56 -4.75 -17.67
N ARG A 277 -10.99 -4.12 -16.63
CA ARG A 277 -10.14 -4.77 -15.59
C ARG A 277 -10.94 -5.54 -14.52
N VAL A 278 -12.26 -5.44 -14.50
CA VAL A 278 -13.11 -6.47 -13.89
C VAL A 278 -13.34 -7.56 -14.94
N ALA A 279 -12.84 -8.76 -14.69
CA ALA A 279 -12.73 -9.83 -15.68
C ALA A 279 -12.77 -11.22 -15.03
N THR A 280 -13.84 -11.97 -15.27
CA THR A 280 -14.04 -13.33 -14.76
C THR A 280 -13.89 -14.36 -15.87
N PHE A 281 -13.03 -15.36 -15.66
CA PHE A 281 -13.02 -16.61 -16.43
C PHE A 281 -14.19 -17.50 -15.98
N ARG A 282 -14.94 -18.04 -16.94
CA ARG A 282 -16.06 -18.96 -16.70
C ARG A 282 -16.01 -20.09 -17.72
N LYS A 283 -15.89 -21.35 -17.27
CA LYS A 283 -15.91 -22.52 -18.17
C LYS A 283 -16.45 -23.76 -17.44
N GLY A 284 -17.62 -24.23 -17.86
CA GLY A 284 -18.34 -25.29 -17.14
C GLY A 284 -18.64 -24.84 -15.70
N GLN A 285 -18.22 -25.64 -14.72
CA GLN A 285 -18.33 -25.30 -13.30
C GLN A 285 -17.33 -24.23 -12.83
N TYR A 286 -16.21 -24.03 -13.53
CA TYR A 286 -15.12 -23.20 -13.02
C TYR A 286 -15.41 -21.70 -13.19
N ILE A 287 -15.22 -20.95 -12.09
CA ILE A 287 -15.29 -19.49 -12.02
C ILE A 287 -13.98 -19.00 -11.37
N ALA A 288 -13.34 -17.98 -11.95
CA ALA A 288 -12.15 -17.35 -11.38
C ALA A 288 -11.98 -15.91 -11.88
N ASP A 289 -11.68 -14.95 -11.01
CA ASP A 289 -11.44 -13.56 -11.41
C ASP A 289 -9.97 -13.30 -11.78
N LEU A 290 -9.76 -13.02 -13.07
CA LEU A 290 -8.47 -12.67 -13.68
C LEU A 290 -8.01 -11.26 -13.31
N GLY A 291 -8.96 -10.37 -13.02
CA GLY A 291 -8.74 -8.97 -12.65
C GLY A 291 -9.00 -8.72 -11.16
N ALA A 292 -9.80 -7.70 -10.84
CA ALA A 292 -10.28 -7.50 -9.48
C ALA A 292 -11.03 -8.73 -8.95
N MET A 293 -10.71 -9.19 -7.72
CA MET A 293 -11.37 -10.33 -7.04
C MET A 293 -11.78 -10.03 -5.59
N VAL A 294 -11.21 -8.99 -4.98
CA VAL A 294 -11.43 -8.60 -3.58
C VAL A 294 -12.26 -7.32 -3.52
N LEU A 295 -13.14 -7.24 -2.53
CA LEU A 295 -13.84 -6.06 -2.06
C LEU A 295 -13.27 -5.75 -0.66
N THR A 296 -12.49 -4.68 -0.56
CA THR A 296 -11.78 -4.23 0.65
C THR A 296 -12.72 -3.44 1.55
N GLY A 297 -13.06 -3.99 2.72
CA GLY A 297 -13.97 -3.37 3.70
C GLY A 297 -15.42 -3.20 3.25
N LEU A 298 -16.36 -3.23 4.18
CA LEU A 298 -17.78 -2.98 3.91
C LEU A 298 -18.25 -1.62 4.45
N GLY A 299 -17.70 -1.18 5.59
CA GLY A 299 -17.98 0.13 6.17
C GLY A 299 -17.36 1.25 5.34
N GLY A 300 -18.15 2.27 5.02
CA GLY A 300 -17.72 3.34 4.10
C GLY A 300 -17.67 2.94 2.62
N ASN A 301 -17.77 1.66 2.27
CA ASN A 301 -17.59 1.21 0.88
C ASN A 301 -18.86 1.39 0.03
N PRO A 302 -18.82 2.13 -1.11
CA PRO A 302 -19.98 2.29 -1.99
C PRO A 302 -20.38 0.99 -2.70
N LEU A 303 -19.51 -0.03 -2.73
CA LEU A 303 -19.84 -1.34 -3.29
C LEU A 303 -20.79 -2.14 -2.39
N THR A 304 -20.87 -1.85 -1.09
CA THR A 304 -21.86 -2.44 -0.17
C THR A 304 -23.29 -2.09 -0.61
N VAL A 305 -23.51 -0.86 -1.07
CA VAL A 305 -24.78 -0.42 -1.67
C VAL A 305 -25.10 -1.21 -2.94
N LEU A 306 -24.10 -1.46 -3.79
CA LEU A 306 -24.29 -2.24 -5.02
C LEU A 306 -24.51 -3.73 -4.74
N ALA A 307 -23.83 -4.32 -3.75
CA ALA A 307 -24.04 -5.69 -3.29
C ALA A 307 -25.43 -5.89 -2.64
N ASN A 308 -26.02 -4.84 -2.09
CA ASN A 308 -27.43 -4.87 -1.69
C ASN A 308 -28.39 -4.74 -2.89
N GLN A 309 -27.99 -4.06 -3.97
CA GLN A 309 -28.80 -3.92 -5.20
C GLN A 309 -28.79 -5.16 -6.11
N ILE A 310 -27.65 -5.85 -6.23
CA ILE A 310 -27.47 -7.03 -7.07
C ILE A 310 -27.00 -8.25 -6.28
N ASN A 311 -27.35 -9.45 -6.75
CA ASN A 311 -27.03 -10.71 -6.06
C ASN A 311 -25.52 -11.06 -6.16
N MET A 312 -24.67 -10.40 -5.37
CA MET A 312 -23.24 -10.72 -5.21
C MET A 312 -23.07 -11.77 -4.11
N ASP A 313 -22.47 -12.91 -4.45
CA ASP A 313 -22.15 -14.00 -3.52
C ASP A 313 -20.88 -13.62 -2.74
N LEU A 314 -21.00 -12.66 -1.83
CA LEU A 314 -19.91 -12.17 -1.00
C LEU A 314 -19.53 -13.20 0.06
N HIS A 315 -18.23 -13.38 0.29
CA HIS A 315 -17.73 -14.24 1.37
C HIS A 315 -16.47 -13.65 1.99
N LYS A 316 -16.37 -13.73 3.32
CA LYS A 316 -15.19 -13.27 4.08
C LYS A 316 -13.92 -14.04 3.66
N ILE A 317 -12.80 -13.35 3.65
CA ILE A 317 -11.47 -13.93 3.46
C ILE A 317 -10.88 -14.17 4.86
N ARG A 318 -10.68 -15.43 5.25
CA ARG A 318 -9.92 -15.78 6.46
C ARG A 318 -8.43 -15.44 6.22
N GLN A 319 -7.85 -14.54 7.00
CA GLN A 319 -6.52 -13.96 6.72
C GLN A 319 -5.34 -14.91 6.96
N LYS A 320 -5.57 -15.99 7.72
CA LYS A 320 -4.60 -17.03 8.11
C LYS A 320 -3.86 -17.62 6.92
N CYS A 321 -2.61 -17.20 6.71
CA CYS A 321 -1.79 -17.54 5.55
C CYS A 321 -0.52 -18.32 5.94
N PRO A 322 -0.56 -19.66 6.02
CA PRO A 322 0.65 -20.44 6.32
C PRO A 322 1.70 -20.31 5.20
N LEU A 323 2.95 -20.00 5.57
CA LEU A 323 4.08 -19.93 4.65
C LEU A 323 4.82 -21.27 4.51
N TYR A 324 5.31 -21.57 3.30
CA TYR A 324 6.04 -22.79 2.97
C TYR A 324 7.36 -22.50 2.24
N GLU A 325 8.47 -23.06 2.74
CA GLU A 325 9.82 -22.89 2.22
C GLU A 325 10.23 -23.98 1.22
N THR A 326 10.90 -23.56 0.14
CA THR A 326 11.63 -24.49 -0.73
C THR A 326 12.94 -24.94 -0.06
N HIS A 327 12.96 -26.21 0.37
CA HIS A 327 14.10 -26.92 0.99
C HIS A 327 14.43 -26.60 2.46
N GLY A 328 13.48 -26.83 3.38
CA GLY A 328 13.86 -27.12 4.76
C GLY A 328 14.63 -28.45 4.84
N LYS A 329 15.85 -28.45 5.41
CA LYS A 329 16.42 -29.69 5.98
C LYS A 329 15.56 -30.07 7.18
N SER A 330 15.08 -31.30 7.24
CA SER A 330 14.40 -31.77 8.45
C SER A 330 15.33 -31.68 9.66
N GLY A 331 14.79 -31.22 10.79
CA GLY A 331 15.53 -31.12 12.05
C GLY A 331 16.01 -32.48 12.54
N PRO A 332 16.91 -32.54 13.55
CA PRO A 332 17.59 -33.78 13.95
C PRO A 332 16.68 -34.97 14.31
N LEU A 333 15.40 -34.72 14.63
CA LEU A 333 14.42 -35.68 15.11
C LEU A 333 13.60 -36.38 14.01
N GLU A 334 13.43 -35.79 12.82
CA GLU A 334 12.59 -36.38 11.76
C GLU A 334 13.39 -37.26 10.78
N LYS A 335 13.85 -38.41 11.30
CA LYS A 335 14.53 -39.46 10.52
C LYS A 335 13.63 -40.67 10.24
N LYS A 336 12.48 -40.46 9.59
CA LYS A 336 11.66 -41.56 9.02
C LYS A 336 11.16 -41.24 7.60
N ALA A 337 11.54 -42.10 6.66
CA ALA A 337 10.96 -42.31 5.32
C ALA A 337 10.95 -41.15 4.28
N ASN A 338 12.02 -41.13 3.46
CA ASN A 338 11.91 -41.11 2.00
C ASN A 338 11.14 -39.98 1.28
N SER A 339 11.26 -38.72 1.69
CA SER A 339 11.15 -37.58 0.75
C SER A 339 12.27 -36.57 0.95
N ARG A 340 13.03 -36.28 -0.11
CA ARG A 340 14.05 -35.20 -0.14
C ARG A 340 13.51 -33.90 -0.77
N LEU A 341 12.19 -33.81 -0.99
CA LEU A 341 11.53 -32.81 -1.85
C LEU A 341 10.24 -32.22 -1.25
N ALA A 342 9.93 -32.50 0.02
CA ALA A 342 8.85 -31.82 0.71
C ALA A 342 9.24 -30.36 1.03
N ALA A 343 8.33 -29.42 0.77
CA ALA A 343 8.42 -28.07 1.33
C ALA A 343 8.14 -28.13 2.84
N VAL A 344 8.79 -27.27 3.61
CA VAL A 344 8.61 -27.22 5.07
C VAL A 344 7.83 -25.96 5.42
N ARG A 345 6.81 -26.09 6.26
CA ARG A 345 6.04 -24.94 6.75
C ARG A 345 6.92 -24.09 7.67
N VAL A 346 6.85 -22.77 7.54
CA VAL A 346 7.51 -21.83 8.47
C VAL A 346 6.95 -22.07 9.90
N PRO A 347 7.81 -22.24 10.93
CA PRO A 347 7.34 -22.31 12.32
C PRO A 347 6.68 -20.99 12.74
N LYS A 348 5.58 -21.04 13.50
CA LYS A 348 4.78 -19.86 13.90
C LYS A 348 5.66 -18.74 14.49
N GLU A 349 6.55 -19.08 15.41
CA GLU A 349 7.53 -18.16 16.02
C GLU A 349 8.39 -17.41 14.97
N LYS A 350 8.74 -18.05 13.86
CA LYS A 350 9.56 -17.47 12.79
C LYS A 350 8.74 -16.68 11.76
N ASP A 351 7.49 -17.06 11.51
CA ASP A 351 6.52 -16.24 10.76
C ASP A 351 6.41 -14.87 11.47
N GLU A 352 5.97 -14.89 12.73
CA GLU A 352 5.74 -13.69 13.52
C GLU A 352 7.01 -12.84 13.74
N MET A 353 8.15 -13.46 14.03
CA MET A 353 9.41 -12.73 14.25
C MET A 353 9.81 -11.94 13.00
N VAL A 354 9.62 -12.51 11.80
CA VAL A 354 9.94 -11.82 10.55
C VAL A 354 8.86 -10.80 10.18
N GLU A 355 7.58 -11.08 10.44
CA GLU A 355 6.50 -10.11 10.20
C GLU A 355 6.61 -8.87 11.09
N ARG A 356 6.90 -9.05 12.38
CA ARG A 356 7.14 -7.92 13.31
C ARG A 356 8.34 -7.08 12.88
N GLU A 357 9.42 -7.70 12.39
CA GLU A 357 10.57 -6.95 11.85
C GLU A 357 10.26 -6.29 10.50
N PHE A 358 9.45 -6.91 9.63
CA PHE A 358 8.96 -6.29 8.39
C PHE A 358 8.16 -5.01 8.67
N ASN A 359 7.21 -5.06 9.61
CA ASN A 359 6.44 -3.89 10.04
C ASN A 359 7.35 -2.81 10.70
N ARG A 360 8.32 -3.22 11.53
CA ARG A 360 9.30 -2.31 12.13
C ARG A 360 10.21 -1.63 11.09
N LEU A 361 10.53 -2.31 9.99
CA LEU A 361 11.25 -1.73 8.85
C LEU A 361 10.39 -0.69 8.10
N LEU A 362 9.09 -0.91 7.95
CA LEU A 362 8.18 0.08 7.37
C LEU A 362 8.07 1.33 8.27
N GLU A 363 7.83 1.17 9.57
CA GLU A 363 7.85 2.28 10.55
C GLU A 363 9.16 3.08 10.45
N ALA A 364 10.32 2.40 10.38
CA ALA A 364 11.62 3.04 10.23
C ALA A 364 11.75 3.84 8.91
N THR A 365 11.24 3.32 7.78
CA THR A 365 11.23 4.11 6.52
C THR A 365 10.31 5.32 6.58
N SER A 366 9.18 5.24 7.30
CA SER A 366 8.32 6.40 7.54
C SER A 366 9.00 7.44 8.46
N TYR A 367 9.79 7.00 9.44
CA TYR A 367 10.64 7.89 10.25
C TYR A 367 11.71 8.60 9.39
N LEU A 368 12.43 7.87 8.51
CA LEU A 368 13.35 8.48 7.54
C LEU A 368 12.65 9.52 6.65
N SER A 369 11.45 9.20 6.16
CA SER A 369 10.63 10.06 5.30
C SER A 369 10.16 11.34 6.00
N HIS A 370 9.64 11.23 7.23
CA HIS A 370 8.90 12.31 7.88
C HIS A 370 9.69 13.07 8.95
N GLN A 371 10.70 12.47 9.57
CA GLN A 371 11.49 13.08 10.67
C GLN A 371 12.90 13.51 10.23
N ILE A 372 13.47 12.83 9.23
CA ILE A 372 14.79 13.16 8.65
C ILE A 372 14.65 13.90 7.29
N ASP A 373 13.45 13.93 6.71
CA ASP A 373 13.16 14.39 5.34
C ASP A 373 14.06 13.74 4.28
N PHE A 374 14.34 12.44 4.44
CA PHE A 374 15.18 11.64 3.54
C PHE A 374 14.49 11.30 2.19
N ASN A 375 13.86 12.29 1.57
CA ASN A 375 13.00 12.14 0.40
C ASN A 375 13.72 12.35 -0.93
N TYR A 376 14.95 12.89 -0.91
CA TYR A 376 15.78 13.09 -2.10
C TYR A 376 17.23 12.66 -1.87
N MET A 377 17.80 11.98 -2.86
CA MET A 377 19.22 11.62 -2.91
C MET A 377 19.78 11.96 -4.29
N ASN A 378 20.88 12.71 -4.35
CA ASN A 378 21.52 13.14 -5.62
C ASN A 378 20.51 13.79 -6.59
N SER A 379 19.66 14.67 -6.06
CA SER A 379 18.55 15.34 -6.78
C SER A 379 17.51 14.42 -7.43
N LYS A 380 17.44 13.14 -7.03
CA LYS A 380 16.39 12.18 -7.42
C LYS A 380 15.50 11.87 -6.22
N PRO A 381 14.18 11.65 -6.42
CA PRO A 381 13.29 11.22 -5.35
C PRO A 381 13.69 9.82 -4.86
N VAL A 382 13.66 9.62 -3.54
CA VAL A 382 13.91 8.30 -2.92
C VAL A 382 12.66 7.43 -3.05
N SER A 383 12.88 6.14 -3.33
CA SER A 383 11.80 5.15 -3.33
C SER A 383 11.85 4.24 -2.11
N LEU A 384 10.69 3.66 -1.76
CA LEU A 384 10.53 2.81 -0.58
C LEU A 384 11.57 1.67 -0.53
N GLY A 385 11.84 1.02 -1.67
CA GLY A 385 12.87 -0.03 -1.78
C GLY A 385 14.29 0.45 -1.44
N HIS A 386 14.67 1.66 -1.84
CA HIS A 386 15.98 2.24 -1.47
C HIS A 386 16.05 2.58 0.02
N ALA A 387 14.95 3.03 0.62
CA ALA A 387 14.88 3.31 2.05
C ALA A 387 14.95 2.03 2.88
N LEU A 388 14.19 0.98 2.51
CA LEU A 388 14.25 -0.34 3.13
C LEU A 388 15.66 -0.94 3.06
N GLU A 389 16.31 -0.89 1.90
CA GLU A 389 17.72 -1.32 1.77
C GLU A 389 18.67 -0.52 2.66
N LEU A 390 18.44 0.79 2.84
CA LEU A 390 19.28 1.62 3.70
C LEU A 390 19.09 1.27 5.17
N VAL A 391 17.85 1.11 5.64
CA VAL A 391 17.57 0.72 7.03
C VAL A 391 18.16 -0.66 7.33
N ILE A 392 17.96 -1.67 6.47
CA ILE A 392 18.57 -3.00 6.64
C ILE A 392 20.10 -2.89 6.78
N LYS A 393 20.77 -2.11 5.91
CA LYS A 393 22.23 -1.89 6.00
C LYS A 393 22.66 -1.13 7.26
N MET A 394 21.80 -0.27 7.82
CA MET A 394 22.05 0.36 9.13
C MET A 394 21.93 -0.64 10.28
N GLN A 395 20.93 -1.54 10.26
CA GLN A 395 20.78 -2.59 11.27
C GLN A 395 21.94 -3.62 11.20
N GLU A 396 22.32 -4.06 10.00
CA GLU A 396 23.51 -4.91 9.78
C GLU A 396 24.82 -4.27 10.26
N ARG A 397 24.93 -2.93 10.18
CA ARG A 397 26.07 -2.18 10.70
C ARG A 397 26.02 -2.11 12.23
N HIS A 398 24.83 -1.87 12.81
CA HIS A 398 24.66 -1.76 14.25
C HIS A 398 25.00 -3.06 14.99
N VAL A 399 24.61 -4.23 14.47
CA VAL A 399 25.01 -5.53 15.03
C VAL A 399 26.55 -5.67 15.07
N LYS A 400 27.25 -5.23 14.03
CA LYS A 400 28.73 -5.24 13.99
C LYS A 400 29.34 -4.20 14.95
N GLU A 401 28.70 -3.06 15.13
CA GLU A 401 29.11 -2.05 16.14
C GLU A 401 29.01 -2.65 17.56
N GLN A 402 27.92 -3.36 17.87
CA GLN A 402 27.73 -4.07 19.15
C GLN A 402 28.78 -5.18 19.36
N GLN A 403 29.04 -6.01 18.35
CA GLN A 403 30.09 -7.04 18.39
C GLN A 403 31.48 -6.44 18.66
N ILE A 404 31.80 -5.31 18.01
CA ILE A 404 33.06 -4.59 18.23
C ILE A 404 33.13 -3.96 19.63
N GLU A 405 32.02 -3.50 20.20
CA GLU A 405 31.98 -2.97 21.56
C GLU A 405 32.13 -4.08 22.62
N HIS A 406 31.46 -5.21 22.43
CA HIS A 406 31.57 -6.40 23.29
C HIS A 406 33.00 -6.96 23.30
N ALA A 407 33.60 -7.16 22.13
CA ALA A 407 35.00 -7.59 22.02
C ALA A 407 35.99 -6.61 22.69
N LYS A 408 35.71 -5.28 22.66
CA LYS A 408 36.51 -4.28 23.39
C LYS A 408 36.35 -4.38 24.91
N LYS A 409 35.16 -4.74 25.40
CA LYS A 409 34.93 -4.99 26.85
C LYS A 409 35.75 -6.20 27.30
N ILE A 410 35.67 -7.31 26.58
CA ILE A 410 36.50 -8.51 26.81
C ILE A 410 37.99 -8.17 26.82
N LEU A 411 38.50 -7.47 25.79
CA LEU A 411 39.91 -7.08 25.73
C LEU A 411 40.35 -6.20 26.91
N ASN A 412 39.52 -5.26 27.36
CA ASN A 412 39.81 -4.42 28.53
C ASN A 412 39.87 -5.24 29.84
N ILE A 413 38.97 -6.22 30.02
CA ILE A 413 39.00 -7.14 31.17
C ILE A 413 40.23 -8.05 31.10
N GLN A 414 40.58 -8.57 29.92
CA GLN A 414 41.81 -9.37 29.72
C GLN A 414 43.10 -8.54 29.93
N GLU A 415 43.10 -7.24 29.60
CA GLU A 415 44.21 -6.33 29.94
C GLU A 415 44.32 -6.06 31.45
N GLN A 416 43.19 -5.94 32.15
CA GLN A 416 43.16 -5.85 33.62
C GLN A 416 43.67 -7.14 34.27
N LEU A 417 43.23 -8.32 33.80
CA LEU A 417 43.70 -9.63 34.28
C LEU A 417 45.21 -9.78 34.09
N LYS A 418 45.71 -9.46 32.89
CA LYS A 418 47.13 -9.47 32.55
C LYS A 418 47.95 -8.51 33.43
N ALA A 419 47.41 -7.34 33.76
CA ALA A 419 48.06 -6.39 34.65
C ALA A 419 48.12 -6.90 36.09
N ASN A 420 47.03 -7.49 36.60
CA ASN A 420 46.97 -8.08 37.93
C ASN A 420 47.94 -9.27 38.06
N LEU A 421 47.87 -10.24 37.14
CA LEU A 421 48.79 -11.39 37.07
C LEU A 421 50.27 -10.95 37.00
N ALA A 422 50.58 -9.88 36.27
CA ALA A 422 51.94 -9.33 36.22
C ALA A 422 52.41 -8.71 37.54
N GLN A 423 51.49 -8.17 38.36
CA GLN A 423 51.79 -7.71 39.72
C GLN A 423 51.94 -8.90 40.68
N MET A 424 51.03 -9.87 40.63
CA MET A 424 51.09 -11.11 41.43
C MET A 424 52.42 -11.85 41.24
N VAL A 425 52.90 -11.99 40.01
CA VAL A 425 54.21 -12.61 39.72
C VAL A 425 55.37 -11.84 40.35
N GLN A 426 55.35 -10.50 40.32
CA GLN A 426 56.37 -9.68 40.98
C GLN A 426 56.29 -9.81 42.51
N THR A 427 55.11 -9.73 43.10
CA THR A 427 54.90 -9.88 44.55
C THR A 427 55.29 -11.28 45.02
N LYS A 428 55.02 -12.33 44.24
CA LYS A 428 55.44 -13.71 44.53
C LYS A 428 56.95 -13.88 44.62
N GLU A 429 57.73 -13.26 43.73
CA GLU A 429 59.19 -13.27 43.83
C GLU A 429 59.71 -12.42 45.01
N LYS A 430 59.04 -11.30 45.37
CA LYS A 430 59.34 -10.56 46.62
C LYS A 430 59.10 -11.41 47.87
N VAL A 431 57.94 -12.09 47.97
CA VAL A 431 57.56 -13.02 49.05
C VAL A 431 58.63 -14.10 49.20
N LYS A 432 59.00 -14.76 48.09
CA LYS A 432 60.03 -15.80 48.03
C LYS A 432 61.41 -15.30 48.51
N GLN A 433 61.83 -14.11 48.11
CA GLN A 433 63.09 -13.52 48.54
C GLN A 433 63.07 -13.11 50.02
N THR A 434 61.99 -12.47 50.48
CA THR A 434 61.84 -12.05 51.89
C THR A 434 61.69 -13.25 52.82
N HIS A 435 61.04 -14.32 52.37
CA HIS A 435 60.99 -15.60 53.08
C HIS A 435 62.38 -16.22 53.22
N LYS A 436 63.21 -16.20 52.16
CA LYS A 436 64.60 -16.66 52.24
C LYS A 436 65.41 -15.86 53.27
N GLU A 437 65.29 -14.54 53.26
CA GLU A 437 65.96 -13.65 54.23
C GLU A 437 65.48 -13.91 55.68
N TYR A 438 64.19 -14.14 55.88
CA TYR A 438 63.61 -14.54 57.16
C TYR A 438 64.17 -15.89 57.65
N GLN A 439 64.22 -16.90 56.77
CA GLN A 439 64.82 -18.21 57.07
C GLN A 439 66.33 -18.12 57.33
N GLU A 440 67.03 -17.14 56.76
CA GLU A 440 68.44 -16.87 57.05
C GLU A 440 68.62 -16.18 58.41
N ALA A 441 67.76 -15.22 58.77
CA ALA A 441 67.76 -14.60 60.09
C ALA A 441 67.43 -15.60 61.22
N LEU A 442 66.52 -16.55 60.99
CA LEU A 442 66.16 -17.60 61.97
C LEU A 442 67.33 -18.53 62.32
N LYS A 443 68.34 -18.70 61.45
CA LYS A 443 69.51 -19.57 61.70
C LYS A 443 70.42 -19.05 62.82
N VAL A 444 70.29 -17.78 63.22
CA VAL A 444 70.96 -17.24 64.40
C VAL A 444 70.35 -17.91 65.64
N LYS A 445 71.17 -18.73 66.33
CA LYS A 445 70.78 -19.44 67.55
C LYS A 445 70.48 -18.48 68.70
N GLU A 446 69.61 -18.92 69.61
CA GLU A 446 69.30 -18.20 70.84
C GLU A 446 70.37 -18.42 71.93
N PRO A 447 70.59 -17.45 72.84
CA PRO A 447 69.95 -16.13 72.89
C PRO A 447 70.47 -15.17 71.80
N ARG A 448 69.55 -14.41 71.19
CA ARG A 448 69.87 -13.41 70.16
C ARG A 448 70.08 -12.02 70.76
N ASP A 449 70.86 -11.18 70.09
CA ASP A 449 70.87 -9.74 70.38
C ASP A 449 69.62 -9.02 69.83
N VAL A 450 69.39 -7.79 70.32
CA VAL A 450 68.21 -6.97 69.98
C VAL A 450 68.12 -6.70 68.47
N THR A 451 69.26 -6.52 67.79
CA THR A 451 69.33 -6.27 66.34
C THR A 451 68.94 -7.50 65.52
N SER A 452 69.38 -8.69 65.92
CA SER A 452 69.08 -9.96 65.28
C SER A 452 67.61 -10.34 65.49
N GLU A 453 67.10 -10.15 66.71
CA GLU A 453 65.69 -10.40 67.05
C GLU A 453 64.75 -9.38 66.38
N PHE A 454 65.18 -8.12 66.22
CA PHE A 454 64.49 -7.12 65.40
C PHE A 454 64.46 -7.52 63.92
N LEU A 455 65.56 -8.02 63.37
CA LEU A 455 65.62 -8.46 61.96
C LEU A 455 64.63 -9.60 61.68
N VAL A 456 64.58 -10.62 62.56
CA VAL A 456 63.60 -11.71 62.48
C VAL A 456 62.16 -11.15 62.49
N LYS A 457 61.84 -10.24 63.42
CA LYS A 457 60.49 -9.67 63.56
C LYS A 457 60.11 -8.71 62.42
N SER A 458 61.04 -7.92 61.90
CA SER A 458 60.80 -7.11 60.71
C SER A 458 60.52 -8.00 59.50
N LYS A 459 61.40 -8.97 59.21
CA LYS A 459 61.21 -9.83 58.03
C LYS A 459 59.94 -10.70 58.11
N LEU A 460 59.51 -11.09 59.31
CA LEU A 460 58.20 -11.72 59.52
C LEU A 460 57.03 -10.76 59.24
N ARG A 461 57.08 -9.51 59.72
CA ARG A 461 56.08 -8.48 59.41
C ARG A 461 56.02 -8.21 57.90
N ASP A 462 57.18 -8.02 57.28
CA ASP A 462 57.32 -7.64 55.88
C ASP A 462 56.86 -8.78 54.96
N LEU A 463 57.15 -10.04 55.32
CA LEU A 463 56.59 -11.23 54.67
C LEU A 463 55.07 -11.29 54.82
N ASN A 464 54.54 -11.09 56.02
CA ASN A 464 53.09 -11.13 56.26
C ASN A 464 52.33 -10.01 55.52
N ALA A 465 52.95 -8.85 55.30
CA ALA A 465 52.39 -7.78 54.46
C ALA A 465 52.36 -8.19 52.99
N LEU A 466 53.47 -8.68 52.44
CA LEU A 466 53.57 -9.14 51.05
C LEU A 466 52.64 -10.35 50.75
N CYS A 467 52.37 -11.21 51.73
CA CYS A 467 51.36 -12.26 51.57
C CYS A 467 49.95 -11.67 51.43
N ARG A 468 49.56 -10.70 52.27
CA ARG A 468 48.24 -10.04 52.15
C ARG A 468 48.08 -9.30 50.82
N GLU A 469 49.12 -8.58 50.37
CA GLU A 469 49.14 -7.96 49.04
C GLU A 469 48.92 -8.99 47.92
N TYR A 470 49.44 -10.22 48.07
CA TYR A 470 49.24 -11.31 47.11
C TYR A 470 47.84 -11.92 47.22
N ASP A 471 47.30 -12.09 48.43
CA ASP A 471 45.98 -12.65 48.69
C ASP A 471 44.87 -11.69 48.17
N GLU A 472 45.02 -10.37 48.39
CA GLU A 472 44.15 -9.32 47.84
C GLU A 472 44.16 -9.32 46.30
N MET A 473 45.33 -9.48 45.68
CA MET A 473 45.43 -9.64 44.22
C MET A 473 44.83 -10.95 43.72
N ALA A 474 44.83 -12.02 44.52
CA ALA A 474 44.21 -13.31 44.16
C ALA A 474 42.68 -13.26 44.23
N GLU A 475 42.10 -12.56 45.21
CA GLU A 475 40.66 -12.27 45.20
C GLU A 475 40.27 -11.44 43.98
N GLU A 476 41.05 -10.41 43.64
CA GLU A 476 40.77 -9.59 42.46
C GLU A 476 41.00 -10.34 41.14
N GLN A 477 41.90 -11.34 41.10
CA GLN A 477 42.03 -12.24 39.95
C GLN A 477 40.71 -12.97 39.69
N LEU A 478 40.13 -13.58 40.73
CA LEU A 478 38.86 -14.31 40.62
C LEU A 478 37.72 -13.40 40.15
N ARG A 479 37.59 -12.19 40.71
CA ARG A 479 36.56 -11.22 40.26
C ARG A 479 36.72 -10.78 38.80
N ILE A 480 37.97 -10.69 38.31
CA ILE A 480 38.24 -10.35 36.91
C ILE A 480 37.95 -11.55 35.99
N GLU A 481 38.19 -12.77 36.45
CA GLU A 481 37.89 -14.02 35.74
C GLU A 481 36.37 -14.30 35.67
N GLU A 482 35.62 -14.14 36.77
CA GLU A 482 34.15 -14.22 36.80
C GLU A 482 33.51 -13.22 35.82
N ARG A 483 34.00 -11.97 35.78
CA ARG A 483 33.53 -10.92 34.88
C ARG A 483 33.98 -11.10 33.42
N LEU A 484 34.94 -11.99 33.17
CA LEU A 484 35.33 -12.40 31.83
C LEU A 484 34.40 -13.52 31.33
N GLU A 485 34.13 -14.52 32.17
CA GLU A 485 33.18 -15.60 31.92
C GLU A 485 31.76 -15.04 31.68
N GLU A 486 31.27 -14.11 32.50
CA GLU A 486 29.99 -13.40 32.30
C GLU A 486 29.89 -12.74 30.91
N LEU A 487 30.98 -12.14 30.41
CA LEU A 487 31.01 -11.50 29.08
C LEU A 487 31.13 -12.52 27.95
N GLU A 488 31.87 -13.61 28.12
CA GLU A 488 32.06 -14.65 27.11
C GLU A 488 30.79 -15.51 26.93
N ASP A 489 30.02 -15.76 28.00
CA ASP A 489 28.72 -16.45 27.96
C ASP A 489 27.57 -15.59 27.40
N ASN A 490 27.70 -14.26 27.39
CA ASN A 490 26.67 -13.32 26.91
C ASN A 490 27.10 -12.51 25.67
N PRO A 491 27.31 -13.16 24.50
CA PRO A 491 27.63 -12.47 23.25
C PRO A 491 26.40 -11.74 22.66
N PRO A 492 26.60 -10.60 21.97
CA PRO A 492 25.56 -9.99 21.14
C PRO A 492 25.26 -10.84 19.90
N SER A 493 24.11 -10.62 19.27
CA SER A 493 23.65 -11.37 18.09
C SER A 493 24.71 -11.51 16.98
N ASP A 494 24.91 -12.72 16.45
CA ASP A 494 25.84 -12.99 15.34
C ASP A 494 25.49 -12.23 14.05
N VAL A 495 24.18 -12.15 13.75
CA VAL A 495 23.62 -11.56 12.53
C VAL A 495 22.34 -10.80 12.84
N TYR A 496 22.01 -9.82 12.01
CA TYR A 496 20.72 -9.13 12.06
C TYR A 496 19.58 -10.03 11.53
N LEU A 497 19.80 -10.70 10.39
CA LEU A 497 18.90 -11.68 9.79
C LEU A 497 19.75 -12.81 9.18
N SER A 498 19.35 -14.07 9.36
CA SER A 498 19.96 -15.16 8.59
C SER A 498 19.43 -15.18 7.15
N SER A 499 20.09 -15.95 6.27
CA SER A 499 19.61 -16.12 4.89
C SER A 499 18.17 -16.65 4.80
N ARG A 500 17.72 -17.42 5.79
CA ARG A 500 16.35 -17.97 5.88
C ARG A 500 15.36 -16.88 6.32
N ASP A 501 15.69 -16.14 7.37
CA ASP A 501 14.85 -15.02 7.84
C ASP A 501 14.71 -13.97 6.74
N ARG A 502 15.78 -13.73 5.97
CA ARG A 502 15.78 -12.83 4.81
C ARG A 502 14.91 -13.33 3.65
N GLN A 503 14.82 -14.65 3.42
CA GLN A 503 13.92 -15.22 2.40
C GLN A 503 12.45 -15.03 2.80
N ILE A 504 12.11 -15.25 4.08
CA ILE A 504 10.77 -14.99 4.62
C ILE A 504 10.46 -13.48 4.53
N LEU A 505 11.41 -12.60 4.87
CA LEU A 505 11.23 -11.15 4.75
C LEU A 505 11.00 -10.71 3.29
N ASP A 506 11.68 -11.35 2.33
CA ASP A 506 11.42 -11.15 0.90
C ASP A 506 10.02 -11.63 0.47
N TRP A 507 9.36 -12.55 1.19
CA TRP A 507 7.95 -12.89 0.96
C TRP A 507 7.01 -11.75 1.41
N HIS A 508 7.23 -11.13 2.57
CA HIS A 508 6.43 -9.95 2.98
C HIS A 508 6.65 -8.76 2.02
N PHE A 509 7.90 -8.54 1.57
CA PHE A 509 8.17 -7.58 0.49
C PHE A 509 7.46 -7.94 -0.83
N ALA A 510 7.38 -9.23 -1.20
CA ALA A 510 6.62 -9.67 -2.37
C ALA A 510 5.12 -9.41 -2.23
N ASN A 511 4.56 -9.55 -1.01
CA ASN A 511 3.17 -9.21 -0.73
C ASN A 511 2.89 -7.70 -0.84
N LEU A 512 3.83 -6.85 -0.40
CA LEU A 512 3.76 -5.40 -0.58
C LEU A 512 3.88 -4.99 -2.07
N GLU A 513 4.72 -5.70 -2.85
CA GLU A 513 4.82 -5.57 -4.31
C GLU A 513 3.58 -6.10 -5.05
N PHE A 514 2.80 -7.01 -4.44
CA PHE A 514 1.51 -7.47 -4.92
C PHE A 514 0.43 -6.40 -4.71
N ALA A 515 0.28 -5.89 -3.47
CA ALA A 515 -0.71 -4.86 -3.15
C ALA A 515 -0.56 -3.64 -4.07
N ASN A 516 0.67 -3.13 -4.19
CA ASN A 516 1.02 -2.00 -5.05
C ASN A 516 1.16 -2.35 -6.55
N ALA A 517 1.10 -3.64 -6.92
CA ALA A 517 1.40 -4.19 -8.24
C ALA A 517 2.67 -3.62 -8.91
N THR A 518 3.73 -3.37 -8.15
CA THR A 518 4.96 -2.74 -8.66
C THR A 518 6.16 -3.08 -7.78
N PRO A 519 7.40 -3.11 -8.31
CA PRO A 519 8.60 -3.26 -7.50
C PRO A 519 8.76 -2.12 -6.48
N LEU A 520 9.20 -2.42 -5.24
CA LEU A 520 9.35 -1.39 -4.18
C LEU A 520 10.33 -0.28 -4.56
N THR A 521 11.25 -0.56 -5.48
CA THR A 521 12.20 0.40 -6.08
C THR A 521 11.51 1.50 -6.89
N SER A 522 10.23 1.36 -7.23
CA SER A 522 9.43 2.34 -8.00
C SER A 522 8.50 3.19 -7.14
N LEU A 523 8.14 2.76 -5.93
CA LEU A 523 7.18 3.45 -5.04
C LEU A 523 7.76 4.71 -4.39
N SER A 524 6.99 5.79 -4.32
CA SER A 524 7.41 7.05 -3.68
C SER A 524 7.55 6.89 -2.16
N LEU A 525 8.73 7.12 -1.59
CA LEU A 525 8.94 6.98 -0.13
C LEU A 525 7.96 7.84 0.69
N LYS A 526 7.65 9.05 0.21
CA LYS A 526 6.81 10.03 0.94
C LYS A 526 5.30 9.83 0.73
N HIS A 527 4.90 9.07 -0.28
CA HIS A 527 3.53 9.13 -0.83
C HIS A 527 2.97 7.79 -1.32
N TRP A 528 3.61 6.65 -1.06
CA TRP A 528 3.04 5.35 -1.42
C TRP A 528 1.84 4.97 -0.54
N ASP A 529 1.84 5.45 0.71
CA ASP A 529 0.86 5.23 1.79
C ASP A 529 -0.18 6.36 1.88
N GLN A 530 -0.43 7.09 0.78
CA GLN A 530 -1.19 8.36 0.82
C GLN A 530 -2.71 8.20 0.81
N ASP A 531 -3.20 6.97 0.71
CA ASP A 531 -4.61 6.59 0.73
C ASP A 531 -5.02 5.69 1.92
N ASP A 532 -4.06 5.20 2.71
CA ASP A 532 -4.26 4.44 3.96
C ASP A 532 -5.17 5.18 4.96
N ASP A 533 -5.08 6.51 5.02
CA ASP A 533 -5.94 7.39 5.84
C ASP A 533 -7.44 7.34 5.43
N PHE A 534 -7.80 6.59 4.38
CA PHE A 534 -9.17 6.44 3.84
C PHE A 534 -9.64 4.99 3.71
N GLU A 535 -8.95 4.00 4.29
CA GLU A 535 -9.35 2.59 4.25
C GLU A 535 -10.77 2.35 4.81
N PHE A 536 -11.44 1.32 4.29
CA PHE A 536 -12.80 0.93 4.64
C PHE A 536 -12.82 -0.13 5.74
N SER A 537 -13.63 0.07 6.77
CA SER A 537 -13.70 -0.81 7.94
C SER A 537 -14.34 -2.17 7.65
N GLY A 538 -14.01 -3.13 8.52
CA GLY A 538 -14.49 -4.50 8.47
C GLY A 538 -13.80 -5.38 7.42
N SER A 539 -14.11 -6.68 7.47
CA SER A 539 -13.33 -7.70 6.77
C SER A 539 -13.36 -7.60 5.24
N HIS A 540 -12.24 -7.96 4.60
CA HIS A 540 -12.15 -8.10 3.16
C HIS A 540 -13.00 -9.29 2.65
N MET A 541 -13.71 -9.08 1.53
CA MET A 541 -14.63 -10.05 0.94
C MET A 541 -14.21 -10.47 -0.47
N THR A 542 -14.49 -11.71 -0.87
CA THR A 542 -14.41 -12.20 -2.25
C THR A 542 -15.79 -12.31 -2.89
N VAL A 543 -15.87 -12.20 -4.22
CA VAL A 543 -17.12 -12.34 -5.00
C VAL A 543 -17.19 -13.75 -5.61
N ARG A 544 -17.75 -14.73 -4.89
CA ARG A 544 -17.72 -16.16 -5.26
C ARG A 544 -18.47 -16.50 -6.54
N ASN A 545 -19.50 -15.74 -6.90
CA ASN A 545 -20.18 -15.89 -8.19
C ASN A 545 -19.47 -15.15 -9.35
N GLY A 546 -18.30 -14.58 -9.09
CA GLY A 546 -17.39 -13.95 -10.05
C GLY A 546 -17.74 -12.49 -10.31
N TYR A 547 -16.77 -11.60 -10.13
CA TYR A 547 -16.95 -10.15 -10.07
C TYR A 547 -17.54 -9.52 -11.36
N SER A 548 -17.53 -10.23 -12.50
CA SER A 548 -18.20 -9.78 -13.73
C SER A 548 -19.72 -9.59 -13.60
N CYS A 549 -20.36 -10.08 -12.52
CA CYS A 549 -21.77 -9.81 -12.24
C CYS A 549 -22.06 -8.30 -12.10
N LEU A 550 -21.15 -7.54 -11.47
CA LEU A 550 -21.27 -6.10 -11.26
C LEU A 550 -21.29 -5.28 -12.56
N PRO A 551 -20.27 -5.34 -13.45
CA PRO A 551 -20.31 -4.60 -14.71
C PRO A 551 -21.39 -5.11 -15.67
N ALA A 552 -21.79 -6.39 -15.60
CA ALA A 552 -22.91 -6.90 -16.40
C ALA A 552 -24.24 -6.24 -16.01
N ALA A 553 -24.54 -6.15 -14.71
CA ALA A 553 -25.76 -5.51 -14.23
C ALA A 553 -25.72 -3.96 -14.38
N LEU A 554 -24.54 -3.34 -14.24
CA LEU A 554 -24.39 -1.90 -14.54
C LEU A 554 -24.54 -1.58 -16.04
N ALA A 555 -24.32 -2.54 -16.94
CA ALA A 555 -24.48 -2.37 -18.38
C ALA A 555 -25.94 -2.47 -18.88
N GLU A 556 -26.87 -2.96 -18.04
CA GLU A 556 -28.28 -3.10 -18.40
C GLU A 556 -28.92 -1.73 -18.73
N GLY A 557 -29.53 -1.64 -19.92
CA GLY A 557 -30.22 -0.43 -20.41
C GLY A 557 -29.33 0.63 -21.09
N LEU A 558 -28.04 0.37 -21.27
CA LEU A 558 -27.09 1.33 -21.87
C LEU A 558 -26.79 1.05 -23.36
N ASP A 559 -26.57 2.10 -24.16
CA ASP A 559 -26.09 1.99 -25.53
C ASP A 559 -24.57 1.73 -25.55
N ILE A 560 -24.16 0.46 -25.64
CA ILE A 560 -22.76 0.04 -25.62
C ILE A 560 -22.32 -0.53 -26.97
N ARG A 561 -21.33 0.12 -27.59
CA ARG A 561 -20.67 -0.33 -28.82
C ARG A 561 -19.40 -1.09 -28.46
N LEU A 562 -19.54 -2.39 -28.26
CA LEU A 562 -18.43 -3.34 -28.14
C LEU A 562 -17.63 -3.42 -29.46
N ASN A 563 -16.44 -4.02 -29.41
CA ASN A 563 -15.55 -4.22 -30.54
C ASN A 563 -15.25 -2.94 -31.37
N THR A 564 -15.14 -1.81 -30.68
CA THR A 564 -15.07 -0.44 -31.22
C THR A 564 -13.95 0.34 -30.52
N ALA A 565 -12.71 0.20 -30.99
CA ALA A 565 -11.56 0.87 -30.37
C ALA A 565 -11.44 2.33 -30.84
N VAL A 566 -11.33 3.27 -29.90
CA VAL A 566 -11.03 4.68 -30.20
C VAL A 566 -9.60 4.81 -30.72
N ARG A 567 -9.41 5.65 -31.75
CA ARG A 567 -8.08 6.04 -32.27
C ARG A 567 -7.83 7.55 -32.17
N HIS A 568 -8.85 8.38 -32.42
CA HIS A 568 -8.74 9.83 -32.29
C HIS A 568 -9.89 10.42 -31.46
N VAL A 569 -9.53 11.31 -30.53
CA VAL A 569 -10.45 12.15 -29.77
C VAL A 569 -10.29 13.58 -30.27
N ARG A 570 -11.22 14.04 -31.11
CA ARG A 570 -11.24 15.43 -31.59
C ARG A 570 -12.17 16.26 -30.71
N TYR A 571 -11.75 17.45 -30.30
CA TYR A 571 -12.57 18.35 -29.48
C TYR A 571 -12.36 19.82 -29.85
N ASN A 572 -13.45 20.57 -29.89
CA ASN A 572 -13.46 21.98 -30.27
C ASN A 572 -14.55 22.75 -29.50
N ARG A 573 -14.72 24.06 -29.76
CA ARG A 573 -15.69 24.90 -29.04
C ARG A 573 -17.14 24.41 -29.17
N THR A 574 -17.48 23.73 -30.27
CA THR A 574 -18.85 23.26 -30.57
C THR A 574 -19.17 21.85 -30.04
N GLY A 575 -18.18 20.98 -29.82
CA GLY A 575 -18.40 19.60 -29.37
C GLY A 575 -17.19 18.69 -29.57
N VAL A 576 -17.46 17.39 -29.71
CA VAL A 576 -16.46 16.32 -29.89
C VAL A 576 -16.75 15.42 -31.09
N GLU A 577 -15.70 14.87 -31.70
CA GLU A 577 -15.78 13.77 -32.66
C GLU A 577 -14.82 12.65 -32.25
N ILE A 578 -15.37 11.46 -31.99
CA ILE A 578 -14.62 10.28 -31.56
C ILE A 578 -14.51 9.32 -32.73
N VAL A 579 -13.30 9.20 -33.29
CA VAL A 579 -13.00 8.33 -34.44
C VAL A 579 -12.57 6.96 -33.91
N THR A 580 -13.25 5.92 -34.37
CA THR A 580 -13.07 4.54 -33.89
C THR A 580 -12.81 3.58 -35.05
N GLN A 581 -12.17 2.46 -34.77
CA GLN A 581 -11.98 1.33 -35.68
C GLN A 581 -12.61 0.08 -35.04
N SER A 582 -13.19 -0.80 -35.85
CA SER A 582 -13.63 -2.09 -35.33
C SER A 582 -12.45 -3.00 -35.00
N THR A 583 -12.54 -3.70 -33.87
CA THR A 583 -11.61 -4.75 -33.42
C THR A 583 -12.17 -6.16 -33.68
N SER A 584 -13.34 -6.26 -34.33
CA SER A 584 -13.92 -7.54 -34.75
C SER A 584 -12.99 -8.27 -35.72
N LYS A 585 -12.99 -9.61 -35.68
CA LYS A 585 -12.14 -10.51 -36.49
C LYS A 585 -12.51 -10.56 -37.99
N SER A 586 -13.15 -9.51 -38.50
CA SER A 586 -13.47 -9.32 -39.91
C SER A 586 -12.24 -8.86 -40.69
N SER A 587 -12.13 -9.25 -41.96
CA SER A 587 -11.08 -8.81 -42.88
C SER A 587 -11.21 -7.35 -43.34
N ILE A 588 -12.27 -6.64 -42.94
CA ILE A 588 -12.53 -5.24 -43.30
C ILE A 588 -12.40 -4.33 -42.07
N THR A 589 -11.41 -3.45 -42.07
CA THR A 589 -11.20 -2.44 -41.02
C THR A 589 -12.18 -1.27 -41.16
N THR A 590 -13.43 -1.47 -40.73
CA THR A 590 -14.44 -0.40 -40.70
C THR A 590 -14.05 0.68 -39.70
N THR A 591 -14.06 1.95 -40.14
CA THR A 591 -13.89 3.14 -39.31
C THR A 591 -15.26 3.80 -39.09
N GLN A 592 -15.56 4.20 -37.86
CA GLN A 592 -16.79 4.93 -37.50
C GLN A 592 -16.42 6.25 -36.80
N THR A 593 -17.33 7.24 -36.82
CA THR A 593 -17.18 8.48 -36.06
C THR A 593 -18.44 8.76 -35.28
N PHE A 594 -18.30 8.97 -33.97
CA PHE A 594 -19.38 9.36 -33.07
C PHE A 594 -19.24 10.85 -32.76
N LYS A 595 -20.33 11.62 -32.82
CA LYS A 595 -20.35 13.04 -32.45
C LYS A 595 -21.16 13.26 -31.18
N GLY A 596 -20.80 14.27 -30.40
CA GLY A 596 -21.51 14.66 -29.18
C GLY A 596 -21.08 16.03 -28.67
N ASP A 597 -21.68 16.47 -27.58
CA ASP A 597 -21.34 17.70 -26.86
C ASP A 597 -20.11 17.53 -25.97
N ALA A 598 -19.87 16.34 -25.42
CA ALA A 598 -18.69 16.04 -24.61
C ALA A 598 -18.26 14.58 -24.72
N VAL A 599 -17.01 14.31 -24.33
CA VAL A 599 -16.47 12.97 -24.16
C VAL A 599 -15.99 12.75 -22.73
N LEU A 600 -16.30 11.58 -22.17
CA LEU A 600 -15.73 11.09 -20.92
C LEU A 600 -14.71 9.99 -21.25
N ILE A 601 -13.44 10.26 -20.94
CA ILE A 601 -12.33 9.32 -21.13
C ILE A 601 -12.21 8.44 -19.89
N THR A 602 -12.31 7.11 -20.06
CA THR A 602 -12.03 6.11 -19.02
C THR A 602 -10.95 5.10 -19.41
N LEU A 603 -10.16 5.44 -20.43
CA LEU A 603 -8.97 4.69 -20.85
C LEU A 603 -8.01 4.50 -19.64
N PRO A 604 -7.50 3.29 -19.38
CA PRO A 604 -6.50 3.07 -18.34
C PRO A 604 -5.24 3.92 -18.54
N LEU A 605 -4.59 4.32 -17.44
CA LEU A 605 -3.39 5.15 -17.48
C LEU A 605 -2.27 4.54 -18.34
N GLY A 606 -2.09 3.22 -18.36
CA GLY A 606 -1.16 2.53 -19.28
C GLY A 606 -1.46 2.78 -20.77
N VAL A 607 -2.74 2.88 -21.14
CA VAL A 607 -3.15 3.23 -22.52
C VAL A 607 -2.87 4.70 -22.80
N LEU A 608 -3.12 5.61 -21.83
CA LEU A 608 -2.77 7.03 -21.96
C LEU A 608 -1.26 7.27 -22.06
N LYS A 609 -0.44 6.47 -21.34
CA LYS A 609 1.03 6.47 -21.42
C LYS A 609 1.58 5.99 -22.77
N SER A 610 0.79 5.28 -23.60
CA SER A 610 1.25 4.70 -24.87
C SER A 610 1.38 5.71 -26.04
N HIS A 611 1.47 7.00 -25.77
CA HIS A 611 1.66 8.01 -26.81
C HIS A 611 3.05 7.87 -27.48
N PRO A 612 3.19 7.98 -28.83
CA PRO A 612 2.18 8.38 -29.82
C PRO A 612 1.40 7.22 -30.48
N SER A 613 1.65 5.96 -30.12
CA SER A 613 0.99 4.78 -30.74
C SER A 613 -0.42 4.47 -30.21
N GLY A 614 -0.77 5.02 -29.05
CA GLY A 614 -2.09 4.95 -28.43
C GLY A 614 -3.13 5.92 -29.02
N VAL A 615 -4.11 6.29 -28.21
CA VAL A 615 -5.18 7.22 -28.60
C VAL A 615 -4.64 8.64 -28.75
N GLN A 616 -4.93 9.27 -29.89
CA GLN A 616 -4.49 10.63 -30.19
C GLN A 616 -5.56 11.67 -29.88
N PHE A 617 -5.18 12.70 -29.13
CA PHE A 617 -6.03 13.86 -28.85
C PHE A 617 -5.75 14.98 -29.86
N HIS A 618 -6.80 15.58 -30.39
CA HIS A 618 -6.75 16.61 -31.44
C HIS A 618 -7.66 17.79 -31.07
N PRO A 619 -7.13 18.94 -30.58
CA PRO A 619 -5.71 19.22 -30.35
C PRO A 619 -5.09 18.35 -29.24
N PRO A 620 -3.75 18.31 -29.12
CA PRO A 620 -3.07 17.56 -28.06
C PRO A 620 -3.52 17.98 -26.65
N LEU A 621 -3.42 17.04 -25.70
CA LEU A 621 -3.63 17.34 -24.29
C LEU A 621 -2.60 18.36 -23.79
N PRO A 622 -2.98 19.27 -22.87
CA PRO A 622 -2.07 20.29 -22.34
C PRO A 622 -0.96 19.68 -21.49
N GLU A 623 0.18 20.38 -21.40
CA GLU A 623 1.40 19.89 -20.74
C GLU A 623 1.19 19.41 -19.30
N TRP A 624 0.39 20.13 -18.50
CA TRP A 624 0.08 19.72 -17.12
C TRP A 624 -0.60 18.35 -17.03
N LYS A 625 -1.40 17.97 -18.04
CA LYS A 625 -2.06 16.66 -18.13
C LYS A 625 -1.07 15.60 -18.58
N THR A 626 -0.27 15.86 -19.62
CA THR A 626 0.72 14.89 -20.11
C THR A 626 1.84 14.66 -19.10
N ALA A 627 2.28 15.68 -18.37
CA ALA A 627 3.27 15.56 -17.30
C ALA A 627 2.78 14.67 -16.14
N ALA A 628 1.51 14.80 -15.73
CA ALA A 628 0.89 13.89 -14.76
C ALA A 628 0.81 12.45 -15.30
N ILE A 629 0.35 12.27 -16.56
CA ILE A 629 0.34 10.96 -17.25
C ILE A 629 1.74 10.32 -17.27
N HIS A 630 2.81 11.11 -17.43
CA HIS A 630 4.18 10.61 -17.39
C HIS A 630 4.65 10.27 -15.95
N ARG A 631 4.46 11.16 -14.97
CA ARG A 631 4.91 10.97 -13.57
C ARG A 631 4.28 9.77 -12.87
N MET A 632 2.96 9.61 -12.97
CA MET A 632 2.24 8.57 -12.20
C MET A 632 2.73 7.17 -12.52
N GLY A 633 2.72 6.27 -11.53
CA GLY A 633 3.01 4.85 -11.75
C GLY A 633 1.84 4.15 -12.45
N PHE A 634 2.15 3.14 -13.26
CA PHE A 634 1.16 2.15 -13.70
C PHE A 634 1.82 0.76 -13.67
N GLY A 635 1.31 -0.08 -12.77
CA GLY A 635 1.95 -1.32 -12.34
C GLY A 635 1.66 -2.52 -13.24
N ASN A 636 2.17 -3.67 -12.82
CA ASN A 636 1.79 -4.96 -13.36
C ASN A 636 1.70 -6.03 -12.27
N LEU A 637 0.63 -6.82 -12.31
CA LEU A 637 0.36 -7.94 -11.44
C LEU A 637 -0.38 -8.97 -12.29
N ASN A 638 0.05 -10.22 -12.26
CA ASN A 638 -0.57 -11.30 -13.02
C ASN A 638 -1.00 -12.48 -12.15
N LYS A 639 -1.91 -13.29 -12.69
CA LYS A 639 -2.50 -14.45 -12.03
C LYS A 639 -2.38 -15.69 -12.90
N VAL A 640 -2.29 -16.84 -12.26
CA VAL A 640 -2.34 -18.17 -12.86
C VAL A 640 -3.51 -18.93 -12.24
N VAL A 641 -4.59 -19.08 -12.99
CA VAL A 641 -5.75 -19.89 -12.60
C VAL A 641 -5.46 -21.35 -12.92
N LEU A 642 -5.66 -22.25 -11.94
CA LEU A 642 -5.47 -23.69 -12.06
C LEU A 642 -6.75 -24.40 -11.61
N CYS A 643 -7.48 -25.01 -12.54
CA CYS A 643 -8.73 -25.73 -12.26
C CYS A 643 -8.49 -27.24 -12.22
N PHE A 644 -8.92 -27.93 -11.17
CA PHE A 644 -8.64 -29.36 -10.93
C PHE A 644 -9.92 -30.20 -10.91
N ASP A 645 -9.79 -31.54 -10.90
CA ASP A 645 -10.94 -32.45 -10.71
C ASP A 645 -11.38 -32.61 -9.25
N ARG A 646 -10.50 -32.27 -8.29
CA ARG A 646 -10.73 -32.37 -6.85
C ARG A 646 -9.93 -31.30 -6.10
N VAL A 647 -10.34 -31.01 -4.87
CA VAL A 647 -9.51 -30.34 -3.87
C VAL A 647 -8.43 -31.30 -3.39
N PHE A 648 -7.21 -30.79 -3.19
CA PHE A 648 -6.09 -31.52 -2.55
C PHE A 648 -5.33 -30.66 -1.53
N TRP A 649 -5.78 -29.43 -1.32
CA TRP A 649 -5.33 -28.47 -0.31
C TRP A 649 -6.30 -28.45 0.87
N ASP A 650 -5.97 -27.74 1.94
CA ASP A 650 -6.91 -27.50 3.04
C ASP A 650 -8.08 -26.60 2.58
N PRO A 651 -9.34 -27.05 2.60
CA PRO A 651 -10.48 -26.22 2.22
C PRO A 651 -10.74 -25.05 3.17
N ASN A 652 -10.31 -25.13 4.44
CA ASN A 652 -10.58 -24.13 5.47
C ASN A 652 -9.59 -22.94 5.42
N THR A 653 -8.44 -23.12 4.76
CA THR A 653 -7.44 -22.08 4.48
C THR A 653 -7.77 -21.35 3.16
N ASN A 654 -7.94 -20.03 3.20
CA ASN A 654 -8.26 -19.24 1.98
C ASN A 654 -7.04 -18.78 1.18
N LEU A 655 -5.85 -18.73 1.79
CA LEU A 655 -4.60 -18.36 1.13
C LEU A 655 -3.39 -19.03 1.79
N PHE A 656 -2.35 -19.34 1.02
CA PHE A 656 -1.09 -19.87 1.54
C PHE A 656 0.12 -19.37 0.73
N GLY A 657 1.23 -19.11 1.43
CA GLY A 657 2.42 -18.51 0.85
C GLY A 657 3.50 -19.54 0.47
N HIS A 658 4.22 -19.24 -0.61
CA HIS A 658 5.41 -19.95 -1.05
C HIS A 658 6.61 -18.98 -0.97
N VAL A 659 7.56 -19.30 -0.10
CA VAL A 659 8.76 -18.48 0.12
C VAL A 659 9.75 -18.72 -1.04
N GLY A 660 9.90 -17.70 -1.89
CA GLY A 660 10.80 -17.73 -3.04
C GLY A 660 12.27 -17.79 -2.64
N SER A 661 13.05 -18.60 -3.36
CA SER A 661 14.43 -18.91 -2.97
C SER A 661 15.41 -17.73 -3.12
N THR A 662 15.05 -16.66 -3.84
CA THR A 662 15.88 -15.44 -4.00
C THR A 662 15.04 -14.15 -4.01
N THR A 663 15.63 -13.04 -3.58
CA THR A 663 15.06 -11.69 -3.72
C THR A 663 14.61 -11.37 -5.16
N ALA A 664 15.34 -11.87 -6.18
CA ALA A 664 15.08 -11.56 -7.59
C ALA A 664 13.85 -12.29 -8.19
N ASN A 665 13.35 -13.33 -7.51
CA ASN A 665 12.13 -14.04 -7.86
C ASN A 665 11.12 -14.14 -6.70
N ARG A 666 11.23 -13.28 -5.67
CA ARG A 666 10.36 -13.29 -4.48
C ARG A 666 8.86 -13.21 -4.79
N GLY A 667 8.47 -12.51 -5.85
CA GLY A 667 7.09 -12.41 -6.34
C GLY A 667 6.65 -13.47 -7.34
N GLU A 668 7.49 -14.47 -7.66
CA GLU A 668 7.13 -15.56 -8.58
C GLU A 668 6.33 -16.65 -7.86
N LEU A 669 5.02 -16.72 -8.15
CA LEU A 669 4.12 -17.76 -7.61
C LEU A 669 4.16 -17.81 -6.08
N PHE A 670 4.26 -16.64 -5.46
CA PHE A 670 4.57 -16.46 -4.03
C PHE A 670 3.35 -16.65 -3.12
N LEU A 671 2.14 -16.59 -3.67
CA LEU A 671 0.89 -16.64 -2.91
C LEU A 671 -0.20 -17.32 -3.74
N PHE A 672 -0.86 -18.32 -3.15
CA PHE A 672 -1.95 -19.09 -3.74
C PHE A 672 -3.26 -18.82 -2.99
N TRP A 673 -4.35 -18.68 -3.73
CA TRP A 673 -5.69 -18.37 -3.19
C TRP A 673 -6.70 -19.49 -3.48
N ASN A 674 -7.50 -19.80 -2.46
CA ASN A 674 -8.60 -20.77 -2.41
C ASN A 674 -9.89 -20.03 -1.97
N LEU A 675 -10.62 -19.46 -2.93
CA LEU A 675 -11.76 -18.57 -2.66
C LEU A 675 -13.11 -19.08 -3.18
N TYR A 676 -13.11 -19.93 -4.21
CA TYR A 676 -14.31 -20.31 -4.97
C TYR A 676 -14.85 -21.67 -4.53
N LYS A 677 -16.16 -21.91 -4.75
CA LYS A 677 -16.84 -23.18 -4.41
C LYS A 677 -16.40 -24.36 -5.29
N SER A 678 -15.73 -24.10 -6.41
CA SER A 678 -15.16 -25.09 -7.32
C SER A 678 -13.67 -25.32 -7.04
N PRO A 679 -13.11 -26.51 -7.31
CA PRO A 679 -11.68 -26.80 -7.08
C PRO A 679 -10.77 -26.00 -8.03
N VAL A 680 -10.48 -24.77 -7.64
CA VAL A 680 -9.67 -23.80 -8.37
C VAL A 680 -8.69 -23.12 -7.42
N LEU A 681 -7.40 -23.18 -7.73
CA LEU A 681 -6.38 -22.34 -7.11
C LEU A 681 -6.03 -21.18 -8.04
N ILE A 682 -5.72 -20.02 -7.45
CA ILE A 682 -5.18 -18.86 -8.17
C ILE A 682 -3.82 -18.50 -7.57
N ALA A 683 -2.75 -18.73 -8.32
CA ALA A 683 -1.41 -18.29 -7.94
C ALA A 683 -1.15 -16.85 -8.41
N LEU A 684 -0.45 -16.06 -7.62
CA LEU A 684 -0.12 -14.67 -7.91
C LEU A 684 1.33 -14.49 -8.38
N VAL A 685 1.54 -13.52 -9.28
CA VAL A 685 2.84 -13.15 -9.83
C VAL A 685 3.01 -11.63 -9.74
N ALA A 686 3.88 -11.18 -8.84
CA ALA A 686 4.03 -9.79 -8.40
C ALA A 686 5.43 -9.21 -8.64
N GLY A 687 5.59 -7.91 -8.35
CA GLY A 687 6.88 -7.20 -8.43
C GLY A 687 7.60 -7.40 -9.77
N GLU A 688 8.91 -7.64 -9.73
CA GLU A 688 9.70 -7.88 -10.95
C GLU A 688 9.37 -9.20 -11.66
N ALA A 689 8.79 -10.18 -10.97
CA ALA A 689 8.36 -11.43 -11.60
C ALA A 689 7.21 -11.18 -12.59
N ALA A 690 6.27 -10.28 -12.24
CA ALA A 690 5.13 -9.92 -13.09
C ALA A 690 5.56 -9.36 -14.45
N ASN A 691 6.69 -8.67 -14.53
CA ASN A 691 7.26 -8.14 -15.77
C ASN A 691 7.95 -9.23 -16.61
N LYS A 692 8.69 -10.13 -15.96
CA LYS A 692 9.48 -11.18 -16.62
C LYS A 692 8.60 -12.25 -17.24
N LEU A 693 7.60 -12.74 -16.48
CA LEU A 693 6.79 -13.90 -16.82
C LEU A 693 5.78 -13.65 -17.96
N GLU A 694 5.50 -12.41 -18.36
CA GLU A 694 4.67 -12.18 -19.56
C GLU A 694 5.31 -12.73 -20.85
N ASN A 695 6.64 -12.81 -20.92
CA ASN A 695 7.38 -13.34 -22.06
C ASN A 695 7.64 -14.86 -21.99
N VAL A 696 7.11 -15.53 -20.96
CA VAL A 696 7.22 -16.99 -20.76
C VAL A 696 5.91 -17.64 -21.21
N SER A 697 5.93 -18.88 -21.71
CA SER A 697 4.72 -19.58 -22.17
C SER A 697 3.88 -20.15 -21.02
N ASP A 698 2.56 -20.33 -21.25
CA ASP A 698 1.63 -20.80 -20.22
C ASP A 698 2.03 -22.17 -19.66
N GLU A 699 2.55 -23.07 -20.50
CA GLU A 699 2.96 -24.43 -20.11
C GLU A 699 4.12 -24.41 -19.10
N ILE A 700 5.05 -23.47 -19.26
CA ILE A 700 6.19 -23.30 -18.35
C ILE A 700 5.71 -22.71 -17.02
N ILE A 701 4.85 -21.68 -17.07
CA ILE A 701 4.31 -21.00 -15.88
C ILE A 701 3.44 -21.96 -15.05
N VAL A 702 2.56 -22.72 -15.71
CA VAL A 702 1.76 -23.79 -15.09
C VAL A 702 2.68 -24.90 -14.57
N GLY A 703 3.74 -25.25 -15.31
CA GLY A 703 4.77 -26.21 -14.88
C GLY A 703 5.42 -25.82 -13.55
N SER A 704 5.86 -24.56 -13.41
CA SER A 704 6.40 -24.02 -12.16
C SER A 704 5.37 -24.03 -11.03
N ALA A 705 4.12 -23.63 -11.29
CA ALA A 705 3.06 -23.61 -10.28
C ALA A 705 2.72 -25.03 -9.77
N ILE A 706 2.65 -26.02 -10.67
CA ILE A 706 2.44 -27.43 -10.31
C ILE A 706 3.68 -27.99 -9.60
N ALA A 707 4.90 -27.54 -9.89
CA ALA A 707 6.10 -27.93 -9.15
C ALA A 707 6.08 -27.42 -7.71
N VAL A 708 5.73 -26.15 -7.48
CA VAL A 708 5.56 -25.57 -6.13
C VAL A 708 4.49 -26.34 -5.34
N LEU A 709 3.31 -26.55 -5.94
CA LEU A 709 2.21 -27.30 -5.30
C LEU A 709 2.61 -28.74 -4.96
N LYS A 710 3.43 -29.40 -5.80
CA LYS A 710 3.96 -30.76 -5.54
C LYS A 710 5.03 -30.81 -4.46
N GLY A 711 5.72 -29.71 -4.20
CA GLY A 711 6.59 -29.55 -3.03
C GLY A 711 5.77 -29.47 -1.73
N ILE A 712 4.69 -28.66 -1.73
CA ILE A 712 3.83 -28.42 -0.56
C ILE A 712 2.96 -29.63 -0.23
N PHE A 713 2.16 -30.13 -1.19
CA PHE A 713 1.15 -31.18 -0.95
C PHE A 713 1.62 -32.60 -1.32
N GLY A 714 2.85 -32.73 -1.81
CA GLY A 714 3.43 -34.00 -2.24
C GLY A 714 3.09 -34.38 -3.68
N SER A 715 4.04 -35.04 -4.36
CA SER A 715 3.98 -35.29 -5.81
C SER A 715 2.85 -36.23 -6.28
N SER A 716 2.27 -37.03 -5.39
CA SER A 716 1.15 -37.94 -5.67
C SER A 716 -0.23 -37.32 -5.43
N ALA A 717 -0.35 -36.29 -4.57
CA ALA A 717 -1.62 -35.67 -4.25
C ALA A 717 -2.12 -34.78 -5.40
N VAL A 718 -1.22 -33.96 -5.95
CA VAL A 718 -1.50 -32.93 -6.96
C VAL A 718 -1.77 -33.55 -8.36
N PRO A 719 -3.01 -33.51 -8.87
CA PRO A 719 -3.31 -33.93 -10.23
C PRO A 719 -2.87 -32.89 -11.26
N GLN A 720 -2.92 -33.24 -12.55
CA GLN A 720 -2.83 -32.23 -13.61
C GLN A 720 -4.13 -31.40 -13.64
N PRO A 721 -4.03 -30.07 -13.87
CA PRO A 721 -5.21 -29.23 -14.04
C PRO A 721 -5.97 -29.62 -15.32
N LYS A 722 -7.29 -29.43 -15.31
CA LYS A 722 -8.18 -29.60 -16.48
C LYS A 722 -8.22 -28.36 -17.36
N GLU A 723 -8.11 -27.19 -16.74
CA GLU A 723 -8.14 -25.88 -17.38
C GLU A 723 -7.14 -24.96 -16.67
N THR A 724 -6.50 -24.09 -17.44
CA THR A 724 -5.51 -23.12 -16.95
C THR A 724 -5.64 -21.79 -17.68
N VAL A 725 -5.44 -20.68 -16.97
CA VAL A 725 -5.42 -19.34 -17.57
C VAL A 725 -4.31 -18.50 -16.93
N VAL A 726 -3.39 -17.98 -17.74
CA VAL A 726 -2.37 -17.01 -17.32
C VAL A 726 -2.73 -15.61 -17.81
N THR A 727 -2.77 -14.62 -16.93
CA THR A 727 -3.00 -13.21 -17.32
C THR A 727 -1.70 -12.55 -17.78
N ARG A 728 -1.82 -11.56 -18.69
CA ARG A 728 -0.71 -10.71 -19.15
C ARG A 728 -1.18 -9.26 -19.28
N TRP A 729 -1.45 -8.62 -18.16
CA TRP A 729 -2.10 -7.31 -18.11
C TRP A 729 -1.26 -6.17 -18.73
N LYS A 730 0.07 -6.30 -18.81
CA LYS A 730 0.96 -5.33 -19.48
C LYS A 730 0.97 -5.48 -20.99
N SER A 731 0.87 -6.71 -21.49
CA SER A 731 0.75 -7.02 -22.92
C SER A 731 -0.64 -6.72 -23.48
N ASP A 732 -1.70 -6.81 -22.66
CA ASP A 732 -3.08 -6.45 -23.03
C ASP A 732 -3.16 -5.00 -23.55
N GLU A 733 -3.47 -4.84 -24.84
CA GLU A 733 -3.44 -3.54 -25.52
C GLU A 733 -4.42 -2.51 -24.94
N TRP A 734 -5.48 -2.98 -24.30
CA TRP A 734 -6.56 -2.18 -23.73
C TRP A 734 -6.41 -1.98 -22.22
N SER A 735 -5.27 -2.38 -21.65
CA SER A 735 -4.91 -2.12 -20.25
C SER A 735 -3.50 -1.55 -20.12
N ARG A 736 -2.50 -2.19 -20.74
CA ARG A 736 -1.06 -1.84 -20.68
C ARG A 736 -0.50 -1.79 -19.25
N GLY A 737 -1.02 -2.65 -18.37
CA GLY A 737 -0.68 -2.80 -16.96
C GLY A 737 -1.91 -3.14 -16.12
N SER A 738 -1.71 -3.34 -14.81
CA SER A 738 -2.78 -3.66 -13.85
C SER A 738 -3.51 -2.40 -13.35
N TYR A 739 -2.85 -1.53 -12.59
CA TYR A 739 -3.44 -0.33 -11.99
C TYR A 739 -2.39 0.73 -11.62
N SER A 740 -2.84 1.95 -11.31
CA SER A 740 -1.95 3.06 -10.93
C SER A 740 -1.26 2.84 -9.58
N PHE A 741 -0.07 3.38 -9.41
CA PHE A 741 0.64 3.47 -8.12
C PHE A 741 1.34 4.84 -7.99
N VAL A 742 1.65 5.27 -6.77
CA VAL A 742 2.34 6.55 -6.54
C VAL A 742 3.84 6.35 -6.75
N ALA A 743 4.33 6.66 -7.95
CA ALA A 743 5.73 6.49 -8.31
C ALA A 743 6.64 7.53 -7.65
N ALA A 744 7.90 7.19 -7.42
CA ALA A 744 8.90 8.14 -6.90
C ALA A 744 9.05 9.35 -7.86
N GLY A 745 8.74 10.54 -7.36
CA GLY A 745 8.63 11.77 -8.16
C GLY A 745 7.21 12.13 -8.61
N SER A 746 6.20 11.35 -8.18
CA SER A 746 4.76 11.63 -8.28
C SER A 746 4.15 11.72 -6.87
N SER A 747 2.93 12.24 -6.77
CA SER A 747 2.16 12.35 -5.53
C SER A 747 0.66 12.30 -5.81
N GLY A 748 -0.17 12.25 -4.75
CA GLY A 748 -1.63 12.29 -4.87
C GLY A 748 -2.19 13.43 -5.75
N ASN A 749 -1.49 14.56 -5.83
CA ASN A 749 -1.89 15.69 -6.68
C ASN A 749 -1.91 15.34 -8.17
N ASP A 750 -1.14 14.35 -8.63
CA ASP A 750 -1.22 13.89 -10.03
C ASP A 750 -2.55 13.20 -10.34
N TYR A 751 -3.23 12.58 -9.34
CA TYR A 751 -4.58 12.04 -9.50
C TYR A 751 -5.62 13.16 -9.64
N ASP A 752 -5.45 14.27 -8.92
CA ASP A 752 -6.31 15.47 -9.02
C ASP A 752 -6.11 16.19 -10.37
N LEU A 753 -4.86 16.27 -10.85
CA LEU A 753 -4.56 16.69 -12.22
C LEU A 753 -5.18 15.72 -13.24
N MET A 754 -5.14 14.40 -13.02
CA MET A 754 -5.80 13.44 -13.90
C MET A 754 -7.33 13.56 -13.89
N ALA A 755 -7.94 13.91 -12.76
CA ALA A 755 -9.37 14.21 -12.64
C ALA A 755 -9.80 15.52 -13.34
N SER A 756 -8.88 16.47 -13.53
CA SER A 756 -9.21 17.81 -14.04
C SER A 756 -9.64 17.77 -15.53
N PRO A 757 -10.77 18.38 -15.92
CA PRO A 757 -11.28 18.27 -17.28
C PRO A 757 -10.57 19.26 -18.23
N VAL A 758 -10.58 18.97 -19.54
CA VAL A 758 -9.88 19.75 -20.56
C VAL A 758 -10.87 20.49 -21.47
N ALA A 759 -10.66 21.80 -21.58
CA ALA A 759 -11.33 22.68 -22.53
C ALA A 759 -10.56 22.77 -23.86
N PRO A 760 -11.24 23.03 -24.99
CA PRO A 760 -10.56 23.36 -26.23
C PRO A 760 -9.81 24.70 -26.08
N PRO A 761 -8.64 24.88 -26.71
CA PRO A 761 -7.84 26.08 -26.58
C PRO A 761 -8.56 27.34 -27.12
N PRO A 762 -8.15 28.55 -26.70
CA PRO A 762 -8.61 29.79 -27.31
C PRO A 762 -8.32 29.84 -28.81
N VAL A 763 -9.17 30.53 -29.57
CA VAL A 763 -8.91 30.77 -31.00
C VAL A 763 -7.87 31.88 -31.13
N SER A 764 -6.72 31.57 -31.73
CA SER A 764 -5.70 32.56 -32.07
C SER A 764 -6.26 33.58 -33.07
N GLY A 765 -6.09 34.88 -32.79
CA GLY A 765 -6.53 35.97 -33.65
C GLY A 765 -7.72 36.82 -33.17
N MET A 766 -8.27 36.57 -31.97
CA MET A 766 -9.20 37.54 -31.36
C MET A 766 -8.44 38.80 -30.88
N PRO A 767 -9.00 40.03 -31.04
CA PRO A 767 -8.36 41.26 -30.60
C PRO A 767 -8.13 41.31 -29.08
N PRO A 768 -6.99 41.85 -28.60
CA PRO A 768 -6.82 42.15 -27.19
C PRO A 768 -7.75 43.30 -26.78
N GLY A 769 -8.74 43.01 -25.93
CA GLY A 769 -9.69 44.02 -25.44
C GLY A 769 -11.04 43.47 -24.99
N ASN A 770 -11.41 42.25 -25.40
CA ASN A 770 -12.65 41.62 -24.92
C ASN A 770 -12.42 40.12 -24.66
N PRO A 771 -12.23 39.68 -23.40
CA PRO A 771 -12.03 38.27 -23.08
C PRO A 771 -13.34 37.52 -23.32
N ALA A 772 -13.42 36.80 -24.44
CA ALA A 772 -14.51 35.86 -24.67
C ALA A 772 -14.59 34.87 -23.49
N PRO A 773 -15.79 34.49 -23.03
CA PRO A 773 -15.94 33.62 -21.87
C PRO A 773 -15.15 32.32 -22.06
N PRO A 774 -14.51 31.79 -20.99
CA PRO A 774 -13.64 30.63 -21.08
C PRO A 774 -14.42 29.44 -21.68
N ASN A 775 -13.76 28.72 -22.59
CA ASN A 775 -14.40 27.61 -23.28
C ASN A 775 -14.86 26.55 -22.27
N PRO A 776 -16.13 26.08 -22.33
CA PRO A 776 -16.57 25.00 -21.46
C PRO A 776 -15.74 23.74 -21.75
N PRO A 777 -15.32 22.99 -20.71
CA PRO A 777 -14.69 21.69 -20.88
C PRO A 777 -15.45 20.74 -21.81
N ARG A 778 -14.71 19.99 -22.62
CA ARG A 778 -15.26 19.04 -23.60
C ARG A 778 -14.72 17.62 -23.42
N VAL A 779 -13.58 17.46 -22.76
CA VAL A 779 -12.94 16.17 -22.47
C VAL A 779 -12.83 16.00 -20.95
N PHE A 780 -13.57 15.05 -20.40
CA PHE A 780 -13.62 14.70 -18.98
C PHE A 780 -12.87 13.40 -18.71
N PHE A 781 -12.48 13.13 -17.48
CA PHE A 781 -11.61 11.99 -17.13
C PHE A 781 -12.09 11.26 -15.86
N ALA A 782 -12.35 9.95 -15.99
CA ALA A 782 -12.71 9.05 -14.87
C ALA A 782 -11.94 7.72 -14.97
N GLY A 783 -11.96 6.94 -13.88
CA GLY A 783 -11.14 5.74 -13.69
C GLY A 783 -10.33 5.82 -12.40
N GLU A 784 -9.76 4.69 -11.96
CA GLU A 784 -9.01 4.60 -10.69
C GLU A 784 -7.84 5.58 -10.61
N HIS A 785 -7.10 5.78 -11.71
CA HIS A 785 -6.02 6.77 -11.81
C HIS A 785 -6.50 8.25 -11.81
N THR A 786 -7.76 8.53 -11.46
CA THR A 786 -8.34 9.87 -11.40
C THR A 786 -8.98 10.19 -10.04
N ILE A 787 -8.77 9.37 -9.00
CA ILE A 787 -9.34 9.58 -7.67
C ILE A 787 -8.27 9.35 -6.60
N ARG A 788 -7.88 10.43 -5.92
CA ARG A 788 -6.71 10.47 -5.05
C ARG A 788 -6.82 9.60 -3.79
N ASN A 789 -7.99 9.55 -3.18
CA ASN A 789 -8.22 8.87 -1.90
C ASN A 789 -8.57 7.38 -2.07
N TYR A 790 -8.83 6.94 -3.31
CA TYR A 790 -9.23 5.58 -3.65
C TYR A 790 -8.61 5.15 -4.99
N PRO A 791 -7.28 5.26 -5.17
CA PRO A 791 -6.62 4.86 -6.41
C PRO A 791 -6.68 3.34 -6.57
N ALA A 792 -6.25 2.83 -7.73
CA ALA A 792 -6.20 1.39 -8.10
C ALA A 792 -7.50 0.55 -8.05
N THR A 793 -8.54 0.93 -7.31
CA THR A 793 -9.64 0.04 -6.90
C THR A 793 -10.91 0.11 -7.76
N VAL A 794 -11.78 -0.90 -7.58
CA VAL A 794 -13.13 -0.96 -8.17
C VAL A 794 -14.05 0.14 -7.62
N HIS A 795 -14.00 0.39 -6.31
CA HIS A 795 -14.80 1.44 -5.66
C HIS A 795 -14.32 2.84 -6.06
N GLY A 796 -13.02 3.04 -6.24
CA GLY A 796 -12.46 4.29 -6.79
C GLY A 796 -12.91 4.55 -8.22
N ALA A 797 -12.83 3.52 -9.07
CA ALA A 797 -13.37 3.61 -10.43
C ALA A 797 -14.87 3.97 -10.41
N LEU A 798 -15.70 3.33 -9.58
CA LEU A 798 -17.12 3.67 -9.38
C LEU A 798 -17.30 5.15 -9.01
N LEU A 799 -16.68 5.61 -7.92
CA LEU A 799 -16.80 6.98 -7.41
C LEU A 799 -16.34 8.04 -8.44
N SER A 800 -15.25 7.78 -9.17
CA SER A 800 -14.79 8.68 -10.24
C SER A 800 -15.81 8.82 -11.39
N GLY A 801 -16.57 7.75 -11.68
CA GLY A 801 -17.64 7.79 -12.67
C GLY A 801 -18.84 8.62 -12.21
N LEU A 802 -19.26 8.45 -10.95
CA LEU A 802 -20.32 9.25 -10.33
C LEU A 802 -19.95 10.75 -10.30
N ARG A 803 -18.69 11.06 -9.94
CA ARG A 803 -18.12 12.42 -9.92
C ARG A 803 -18.20 13.11 -11.28
N GLU A 804 -17.69 12.48 -12.34
CA GLU A 804 -17.73 13.10 -13.68
C GLU A 804 -19.15 13.18 -14.23
N ALA A 805 -20.04 12.23 -13.94
CA ALA A 805 -21.45 12.35 -14.32
C ALA A 805 -22.12 13.56 -13.67
N GLY A 806 -21.86 13.81 -12.38
CA GLY A 806 -22.29 15.01 -11.68
C GLY A 806 -21.76 16.28 -12.34
N ARG A 807 -20.44 16.37 -12.54
CA ARG A 807 -19.77 17.53 -13.15
C ARG A 807 -20.24 17.82 -14.59
N ILE A 808 -20.47 16.78 -15.40
CA ILE A 808 -20.98 16.92 -16.78
C ILE A 808 -22.43 17.40 -16.75
N ALA A 809 -23.27 16.84 -15.88
CA ALA A 809 -24.67 17.28 -15.72
C ALA A 809 -24.77 18.70 -15.15
N ASP A 810 -23.88 19.10 -14.26
CA ASP A 810 -23.73 20.49 -13.80
C ASP A 810 -23.42 21.44 -14.95
N GLN A 811 -22.51 21.07 -15.86
CA GLN A 811 -22.18 21.90 -17.02
C GLN A 811 -23.32 22.01 -18.03
N PHE A 812 -24.00 20.91 -18.37
CA PHE A 812 -24.97 20.89 -19.47
C PHE A 812 -26.44 21.08 -19.07
N LEU A 813 -26.81 20.77 -17.82
CA LEU A 813 -28.16 20.98 -17.28
C LEU A 813 -28.19 22.15 -16.26
N GLY A 814 -27.03 22.57 -15.77
CA GLY A 814 -26.89 23.52 -14.68
C GLY A 814 -27.17 22.89 -13.31
N LEU A 815 -27.05 23.72 -12.27
CA LEU A 815 -27.01 23.30 -10.87
C LEU A 815 -28.43 23.28 -10.25
N PRO A 816 -29.07 22.12 -10.02
CA PRO A 816 -30.45 22.06 -9.52
C PRO A 816 -30.59 22.46 -8.04
N TYR A 817 -29.47 22.62 -7.34
CA TYR A 817 -29.36 23.00 -5.92
C TYR A 817 -29.04 24.49 -5.72
N GLU A 818 -28.96 25.29 -6.78
CA GLU A 818 -28.88 26.77 -6.70
C GLU A 818 -30.15 27.37 -6.09
N VAL A 819 -29.99 28.34 -5.18
CA VAL A 819 -31.07 29.07 -4.48
C VAL A 819 -32.16 29.58 -5.44
N ASN A 820 -31.76 30.09 -6.61
CA ASN A 820 -32.65 30.81 -7.53
C ASN A 820 -33.46 29.91 -8.49
N ARG A 821 -33.23 28.59 -8.52
CA ARG A 821 -33.88 27.70 -9.51
C ARG A 821 -35.21 27.09 -9.07
N ILE A 822 -35.55 27.11 -7.78
CA ILE A 822 -36.75 26.45 -7.25
C ILE A 822 -38.01 27.17 -7.74
N GLY A 823 -38.60 26.67 -8.82
CA GLY A 823 -39.83 27.20 -9.43
C GLY A 823 -39.65 27.89 -10.78
N GLN A 824 -38.43 27.99 -11.32
CA GLN A 824 -38.21 28.50 -12.69
C GLN A 824 -38.12 27.34 -13.71
N PRO A 825 -38.64 27.52 -14.94
CA PRO A 825 -38.40 26.56 -16.02
C PRO A 825 -36.91 26.53 -16.39
N PRO A 826 -36.40 25.40 -16.95
CA PRO A 826 -35.00 25.31 -17.35
C PRO A 826 -34.66 26.40 -18.40
N MET A 827 -33.51 27.06 -18.22
CA MET A 827 -33.09 28.18 -19.05
C MET A 827 -33.13 27.83 -20.54
N THR A 828 -33.97 28.56 -21.28
CA THR A 828 -33.84 28.69 -22.73
C THR A 828 -32.57 29.47 -23.04
N GLN A 829 -31.50 28.76 -23.36
CA GLN A 829 -30.30 29.38 -23.94
C GLN A 829 -30.65 29.98 -25.32
N ALA A 830 -30.00 31.11 -25.64
CA ALA A 830 -30.05 31.76 -26.95
C ALA A 830 -29.07 31.11 -27.95
#